data_AF-A0A852NIU0-F1
#
_entry.id   AF-A0A852NIU0-F1
#
_cell.length_a   1.000
_cell.length_b   1.000
_cell.length_c   1.000
_cell.angle_alpha   90.00
_cell.angle_beta   90.00
_cell.angle_gamma   90.00
#
_symmetry.space_group_name_H-M   'P 1'
#
loop_
_entity.id
_entity.type
_entity.pdbx_description
1 polymer ?
#
loop_
_entity_poly.entity_id
_entity_poly.type
_entity_poly.pdbx_seq_one_letter_code
_entity_poly.pdbx_strand_id
1 'polypeptide(L)'
;FPTSTYCQIWADTQKELDIMLQREREEFLQPEHDLEKVMKMLATSYMKYLEIFRNLEMAHDHIIHQQKRAAIRQSLDGVIGRILEIKKEMVKLENSECQHMDDILMDLKLVPEDIEIPIPKYFIKENLKILQEREKTLDEILLNAGLLEQEPLTAVTLEEGIKLIQIAERARQGRSRAAFMKKIYLEDKRETKQEDQIGKSPDDAATCIQKVWRGYSQRKETEKLREEEMIFLGMNSTEMIDGTGSLPPHLEAMSSLQKANVLQGEVRETEELSFKAELREKEGPHIVETLQDQISQCFIECRHITGRFPDYPPEEAGGSKAIFSEKTPEQIAAELAAKREMEKGDQTERREKPKPPKPQKPGKQEVDEGWKMGPSNFLPILEEGSSQYKVFWENRDNTLDFLQEHDPELIKGEEREEVEEEIRVQVDELMEEKLVNLKLAVDGETGASQSKGGKGEKVRAASWEGLGSVSILCPDTVVTIDSLYQELAEEGLLIKVKTVNLSDYIGYYDCLRSIPPEPGAQPMPSSPQVRQLVALYGILPLGSQTVRENAPLVKSMLLAGPTGVGKKMLVHAICTETGANLFNLTPSNIVGKYPGKKGMVMMLHMILKVGKTLQPSVVWIGNTERIFSKGGQKGEEEMRAKRLGKILPQFLRAVKAKDRMLLVGTTSRPFEANTGPFFKAYQKIILIPKPDYLSRFGKYFKSSSWLFQLFKIPLWKHYILRGGGTLTKLVNLHCLAQVSAGFTQGRIVEAAQTVLSELRLLQMPRKPLRTVEFVTSLARHDPVYKEEEETFQ
;
A
#
# COMPACT_ATOMS: atom_id res chain seq x y z
N PHE A 1 13.22 -19.31 -11.97
CA PHE A 1 13.71 -19.23 -10.59
C PHE A 1 12.74 -20.02 -9.73
N PRO A 2 13.21 -21.07 -9.03
CA PRO A 2 12.32 -21.94 -8.29
C PRO A 2 11.71 -21.20 -7.10
N THR A 3 10.42 -21.41 -6.89
CA THR A 3 9.59 -20.90 -5.79
C THR A 3 10.17 -21.20 -4.40
N SER A 4 10.98 -22.26 -4.29
CA SER A 4 11.71 -22.63 -3.08
C SER A 4 12.65 -21.52 -2.59
N THR A 5 13.26 -20.76 -3.50
CA THR A 5 14.22 -19.69 -3.12
C THR A 5 13.52 -18.56 -2.35
N TYR A 6 12.31 -18.16 -2.77
CA TYR A 6 11.59 -17.07 -2.10
C TYR A 6 10.94 -17.51 -0.78
N CYS A 7 10.54 -18.77 -0.66
CA CYS A 7 10.11 -19.33 0.61
C CYS A 7 11.27 -19.43 1.62
N GLN A 8 12.48 -19.77 1.15
CA GLN A 8 13.69 -19.74 1.98
C GLN A 8 14.04 -18.31 2.42
N ILE A 9 14.01 -17.35 1.50
CA ILE A 9 14.20 -15.92 1.85
C ILE A 9 13.20 -15.50 2.93
N TRP A 10 11.92 -15.85 2.81
CA TRP A 10 10.93 -15.56 3.84
C TRP A 10 11.28 -16.21 5.19
N ALA A 11 11.62 -17.50 5.20
CA ALA A 11 11.98 -18.23 6.40
C ALA A 11 13.21 -17.65 7.12
N ASP A 12 14.25 -17.31 6.36
CA ASP A 12 15.48 -16.71 6.90
C ASP A 12 15.20 -15.30 7.44
N THR A 13 14.40 -14.51 6.70
CA THR A 13 13.98 -13.17 7.14
C THR A 13 13.14 -13.22 8.42
N GLN A 14 12.30 -14.25 8.58
CA GLN A 14 11.51 -14.42 9.79
C GLN A 14 12.38 -14.72 11.01
N LYS A 15 13.45 -15.51 10.86
CA LYS A 15 14.43 -15.73 11.92
C LYS A 15 15.16 -14.45 12.29
N GLU A 16 15.56 -13.65 11.29
CA GLU A 16 16.18 -12.34 11.52
C GLU A 16 15.25 -11.38 12.26
N LEU A 17 13.96 -11.37 11.90
CA LEU A 17 12.94 -10.58 12.59
C LEU A 17 12.79 -11.01 14.05
N ASP A 18 12.78 -12.31 14.34
CA ASP A 18 12.69 -12.82 15.71
C ASP A 18 13.90 -12.42 16.56
N ILE A 19 15.11 -12.50 16.00
CA ILE A 19 16.35 -12.04 16.66
C ILE A 19 16.25 -10.55 16.96
N MET A 20 15.71 -9.75 16.02
CA MET A 20 15.53 -8.32 16.21
C MET A 20 14.50 -8.00 17.31
N LEU A 21 13.35 -8.69 17.32
CA LEU A 21 12.33 -8.51 18.35
C LEU A 21 12.86 -8.88 19.74
N GLN A 22 13.65 -9.96 19.86
CA GLN A 22 14.29 -10.33 21.11
C GLN A 22 15.29 -9.25 21.56
N ARG A 23 16.13 -8.78 20.65
CA ARG A 23 17.10 -7.72 20.94
C ARG A 23 16.42 -6.43 21.41
N GLU A 24 15.32 -6.03 20.80
CA GLU A 24 14.58 -4.84 21.24
C GLU A 24 14.00 -4.98 22.65
N ARG A 25 13.47 -6.16 22.99
CA ARG A 25 12.97 -6.46 24.34
C ARG A 25 14.08 -6.32 25.38
N GLU A 26 15.32 -6.65 25.03
CA GLU A 26 16.47 -6.57 25.95
C GLU A 26 17.11 -5.17 25.99
N GLU A 27 17.33 -4.53 24.84
CA GLU A 27 18.10 -3.29 24.70
C GLU A 27 17.24 -2.01 24.93
N PHE A 28 15.98 -1.96 24.48
CA PHE A 28 15.17 -0.73 24.55
C PHE A 28 14.45 -0.50 25.88
N LEU A 29 14.49 -1.49 26.79
CA LEU A 29 13.92 -1.35 28.14
C LEU A 29 14.88 -0.70 29.14
N GLN A 30 16.18 -0.68 28.84
CA GLN A 30 17.20 -0.11 29.74
C GLN A 30 17.32 1.41 29.52
N PRO A 31 17.27 2.23 30.58
CA PRO A 31 17.51 3.67 30.45
C PRO A 31 18.97 3.92 30.09
N GLU A 32 19.19 4.57 28.95
CA GLU A 32 20.55 4.88 28.49
C GLU A 32 20.79 6.40 28.57
N HIS A 33 21.91 6.80 29.16
CA HIS A 33 22.24 8.22 29.35
C HIS A 33 23.12 8.80 28.22
N ASP A 34 23.79 7.93 27.46
CA ASP A 34 24.66 8.34 26.36
C ASP A 34 23.86 8.46 25.05
N LEU A 35 23.62 9.71 24.62
CA LEU A 35 22.86 10.04 23.42
C LEU A 35 23.52 9.52 22.13
N GLU A 36 24.86 9.48 22.06
CA GLU A 36 25.56 8.99 20.87
C GLU A 36 25.40 7.48 20.73
N LYS A 37 25.50 6.77 21.86
CA LYS A 37 25.27 5.32 21.91
C LYS A 37 23.81 4.98 21.58
N VAL A 38 22.85 5.76 22.09
CA VAL A 38 21.42 5.64 21.74
C VAL A 38 21.20 5.83 20.25
N MET A 39 21.80 6.87 19.67
CA MET A 39 21.66 7.15 18.24
C MET A 39 22.25 6.01 17.41
N LYS A 40 23.45 5.52 17.73
CA LYS A 40 24.07 4.38 17.05
C LYS A 40 23.20 3.12 17.14
N MET A 41 22.60 2.85 18.31
CA MET A 41 21.69 1.72 18.51
C MET A 41 20.41 1.84 17.67
N LEU A 42 19.76 3.00 17.67
CA LEU A 42 18.55 3.25 16.86
C LEU A 42 18.83 3.15 15.37
N ALA A 43 19.94 3.75 14.95
CA ALA A 43 20.35 3.79 13.57
C ALA A 43 20.76 2.39 13.05
N THR A 44 21.41 1.58 13.87
CA THR A 44 21.67 0.16 13.57
C THR A 44 20.37 -0.62 13.45
N SER A 45 19.42 -0.41 14.37
CA SER A 45 18.11 -1.07 14.35
C SER A 45 17.32 -0.68 13.10
N TYR A 46 17.32 0.61 12.76
CA TYR A 46 16.70 1.15 11.55
C TYR A 46 17.21 0.45 10.28
N MET A 47 18.53 0.32 10.13
CA MET A 47 19.12 -0.34 8.96
C MET A 47 18.77 -1.84 8.87
N LYS A 48 18.73 -2.54 10.01
CA LYS A 48 18.33 -3.95 10.05
C LYS A 48 16.86 -4.16 9.70
N TYR A 49 15.96 -3.30 10.18
CA TYR A 49 14.56 -3.37 9.74
C TYR A 49 14.40 -3.04 8.26
N LEU A 50 15.22 -2.15 7.69
CA LEU A 50 15.20 -1.91 6.25
C LEU A 50 15.64 -3.13 5.43
N GLU A 51 16.60 -3.90 5.93
CA GLU A 51 17.03 -5.16 5.32
C GLU A 51 15.91 -6.22 5.37
N ILE A 52 15.31 -6.42 6.55
CA ILE A 52 14.13 -7.30 6.74
C ILE A 52 13.00 -6.85 5.79
N PHE A 53 12.72 -5.56 5.72
CA PHE A 53 11.69 -4.99 4.86
C PHE A 53 11.94 -5.30 3.38
N ARG A 54 13.18 -5.15 2.89
CA ARG A 54 13.55 -5.52 1.52
C ARG A 54 13.31 -6.99 1.25
N ASN A 55 13.75 -7.86 2.15
CA ASN A 55 13.63 -9.31 1.95
C ASN A 55 12.17 -9.77 1.98
N LEU A 56 11.35 -9.22 2.89
CA LEU A 56 9.92 -9.47 2.93
C LEU A 56 9.20 -8.93 1.68
N GLU A 57 9.56 -7.76 1.15
CA GLU A 57 8.96 -7.22 -0.08
C GLU A 57 9.29 -8.10 -1.28
N MET A 58 10.55 -8.54 -1.39
CA MET A 58 10.96 -9.49 -2.43
C MET A 58 10.19 -10.81 -2.33
N ALA A 59 10.04 -11.36 -1.12
CA ALA A 59 9.26 -12.57 -0.89
C ALA A 59 7.78 -12.36 -1.27
N HIS A 60 7.17 -11.27 -0.82
CA HIS A 60 5.79 -10.92 -1.14
C HIS A 60 5.56 -10.77 -2.65
N ASP A 61 6.48 -10.14 -3.38
CA ASP A 61 6.32 -9.88 -4.82
C ASP A 61 6.39 -11.17 -5.67
N HIS A 62 7.21 -12.14 -5.25
CA HIS A 62 7.50 -13.35 -6.02
C HIS A 62 6.73 -14.60 -5.56
N ILE A 63 6.25 -14.64 -4.32
CA ILE A 63 5.33 -15.69 -3.86
C ILE A 63 3.96 -15.43 -4.48
N ILE A 64 3.37 -16.46 -5.07
CA ILE A 64 2.05 -16.42 -5.72
C ILE A 64 0.96 -16.84 -4.72
N HIS A 65 1.27 -17.80 -3.85
CA HIS A 65 0.37 -18.36 -2.85
C HIS A 65 -0.28 -17.28 -1.97
N GLN A 66 -1.61 -17.17 -2.01
CA GLN A 66 -2.34 -16.05 -1.42
C GLN A 66 -2.26 -15.98 0.11
N GLN A 67 -2.42 -17.11 0.82
CA GLN A 67 -2.38 -17.11 2.30
C GLN A 67 -0.99 -16.72 2.83
N LYS A 68 0.09 -17.25 2.24
CA LYS A 68 1.47 -16.82 2.52
C LYS A 68 1.67 -15.32 2.26
N ARG A 69 1.13 -14.79 1.16
CA ARG A 69 1.19 -13.34 0.88
C ARG A 69 0.46 -12.51 1.92
N ALA A 70 -0.72 -12.95 2.38
CA ALA A 70 -1.46 -12.28 3.45
C ALA A 70 -0.66 -12.25 4.77
N ALA A 71 -0.05 -13.38 5.15
CA ALA A 71 0.82 -13.44 6.33
C ALA A 71 2.05 -12.52 6.19
N ILE A 72 2.76 -12.60 5.06
CA ILE A 72 3.91 -11.72 4.78
C ILE A 72 3.48 -10.24 4.78
N ARG A 73 2.29 -9.92 4.27
CA ARG A 73 1.75 -8.56 4.26
C ARG A 73 1.52 -8.02 5.67
N GLN A 74 0.98 -8.82 6.58
CA GLN A 74 0.82 -8.41 7.98
C GLN A 74 2.17 -8.07 8.62
N SER A 75 3.18 -8.93 8.43
CA SER A 75 4.55 -8.67 8.91
C SER A 75 5.16 -7.43 8.25
N LEU A 76 4.97 -7.23 6.94
CA LEU A 76 5.43 -6.05 6.20
C LEU A 76 4.84 -4.75 6.76
N ASP A 77 3.53 -4.70 6.98
CA ASP A 77 2.86 -3.53 7.56
C ASP A 77 3.38 -3.23 8.99
N GLY A 78 3.66 -4.28 9.77
CA GLY A 78 4.32 -4.17 11.07
C GLY A 78 5.71 -3.58 11.00
N VAL A 79 6.55 -4.05 10.07
CA VAL A 79 7.93 -3.57 9.88
C VAL A 79 7.92 -2.12 9.38
N ILE A 80 7.04 -1.77 8.45
CA ILE A 80 6.86 -0.39 7.98
C ILE A 80 6.55 0.54 9.16
N GLY A 81 5.60 0.15 10.01
CA GLY A 81 5.24 0.91 11.20
C GLY A 81 6.41 1.10 12.15
N ARG A 82 7.18 0.04 12.40
CA ARG A 82 8.37 0.10 13.27
C ARG A 82 9.46 1.02 12.72
N ILE A 83 9.72 0.97 11.41
CA ILE A 83 10.66 1.88 10.72
C ILE A 83 10.24 3.34 10.94
N LEU A 84 8.95 3.66 10.85
CA LEU A 84 8.44 5.01 11.07
C LEU A 84 8.57 5.48 12.52
N GLU A 85 8.36 4.60 13.49
CA GLU A 85 8.56 4.89 14.92
C GLU A 85 10.03 5.14 15.25
N ILE A 86 10.94 4.26 14.82
CA ILE A 86 12.38 4.42 15.04
C ILE A 86 12.87 5.70 14.39
N LYS A 87 12.49 5.96 13.13
CA LYS A 87 12.83 7.21 12.44
C LYS A 87 12.34 8.43 13.22
N LYS A 88 11.14 8.39 13.78
CA LYS A 88 10.61 9.51 14.59
C LYS A 88 11.47 9.77 15.83
N GLU A 89 11.91 8.73 16.53
CA GLU A 89 12.80 8.88 17.68
C GLU A 89 14.18 9.40 17.28
N MET A 90 14.77 8.91 16.18
CA MET A 90 16.01 9.46 15.62
C MET A 90 15.89 10.96 15.31
N VAL A 91 14.78 11.38 14.69
CA VAL A 91 14.51 12.80 14.40
C VAL A 91 14.37 13.64 15.67
N LYS A 92 13.76 13.10 16.73
CA LYS A 92 13.62 13.80 18.01
C LYS A 92 14.95 14.00 18.73
N LEU A 93 15.88 13.04 18.60
CA LEU A 93 17.19 13.11 19.24
C LEU A 93 18.08 14.16 18.58
N GLU A 94 18.19 14.15 17.25
CA GLU A 94 19.10 15.04 16.51
C GLU A 94 18.45 16.36 16.06
N ASN A 95 17.13 16.51 16.20
CA ASN A 95 16.34 17.61 15.62
C ASN A 95 16.58 17.82 14.11
N SER A 96 16.90 16.74 13.39
CA SER A 96 17.13 16.72 11.95
C SER A 96 16.35 15.58 11.30
N GLU A 97 15.72 15.86 10.16
CA GLU A 97 15.07 14.83 9.32
C GLU A 97 16.11 13.98 8.55
N CYS A 98 17.32 14.52 8.38
CA CYS A 98 18.42 13.94 7.63
C CYS A 98 19.55 13.59 8.61
N GLN A 99 19.68 12.30 8.92
CA GLN A 99 20.74 11.81 9.80
C GLN A 99 21.94 11.35 8.99
N HIS A 100 23.13 11.54 9.56
CA HIS A 100 24.38 11.03 9.01
C HIS A 100 24.56 9.57 9.43
N MET A 101 24.62 8.67 8.45
CA MET A 101 24.63 7.22 8.70
C MET A 101 25.92 6.55 8.21
N ASP A 102 26.92 7.32 7.75
CA ASP A 102 28.05 6.80 6.99
C ASP A 102 28.89 5.83 7.83
N ASP A 103 29.18 6.16 9.09
CA ASP A 103 29.92 5.28 10.01
C ASP A 103 29.18 3.95 10.24
N ILE A 104 27.85 3.99 10.35
CA ILE A 104 27.02 2.81 10.58
C ILE A 104 26.95 1.95 9.33
N LEU A 105 26.88 2.56 8.14
CA LEU A 105 26.95 1.83 6.87
C LEU A 105 28.29 1.11 6.73
N MET A 106 29.39 1.77 7.09
CA MET A 106 30.71 1.16 7.08
C MET A 106 30.79 -0.01 8.08
N ASP A 107 30.30 0.18 9.31
CA ASP A 107 30.24 -0.85 10.35
C ASP A 107 29.43 -2.09 9.89
N LEU A 108 28.29 -1.85 9.22
CA LEU A 108 27.41 -2.90 8.70
C LEU A 108 27.82 -3.44 7.32
N LYS A 109 28.87 -2.88 6.70
CA LYS A 109 29.31 -3.19 5.32
C LYS A 109 28.21 -3.01 4.26
N LEU A 110 27.34 -2.03 4.49
CA LEU A 110 26.24 -1.68 3.59
C LEU A 110 26.65 -0.55 2.64
N VAL A 111 25.98 -0.48 1.50
CA VAL A 111 26.15 0.59 0.51
C VAL A 111 25.13 1.70 0.81
N PRO A 112 25.40 2.99 0.54
CA PRO A 112 24.42 4.05 0.75
C PRO A 112 23.09 3.86 0.01
N GLU A 113 23.08 3.05 -1.05
CA GLU A 113 21.87 2.64 -1.75
C GLU A 113 20.93 1.80 -0.88
N ASP A 114 21.47 1.10 0.13
CA ASP A 114 20.70 0.28 1.08
C ASP A 114 19.95 1.13 2.12
N ILE A 115 20.12 2.46 2.12
CA ILE A 115 19.27 3.39 2.89
C ILE A 115 17.92 3.60 2.18
N GLU A 116 17.86 3.36 0.87
CA GLU A 116 16.64 3.58 0.10
C GLU A 116 15.54 2.61 0.51
N ILE A 117 14.35 3.16 0.74
CA ILE A 117 13.17 2.40 1.11
C ILE A 117 12.49 1.94 -0.18
N PRO A 118 12.40 0.62 -0.44
CA PRO A 118 11.61 0.13 -1.56
C PRO A 118 10.14 0.44 -1.35
N ILE A 119 9.43 0.74 -2.44
CA ILE A 119 7.98 0.97 -2.39
C ILE A 119 7.29 -0.38 -2.57
N PRO A 120 6.46 -0.82 -1.61
CA PRO A 120 5.76 -2.08 -1.74
C PRO A 120 4.82 -2.10 -2.94
N LYS A 121 5.03 -3.05 -3.85
CA LYS A 121 4.25 -3.14 -5.10
C LYS A 121 2.79 -3.52 -4.89
N TYR A 122 2.44 -4.09 -3.74
CA TYR A 122 1.05 -4.47 -3.42
C TYR A 122 0.11 -3.28 -3.31
N PHE A 123 0.63 -2.08 -3.00
CA PHE A 123 -0.17 -0.85 -2.97
C PHE A 123 -0.97 -0.63 -4.25
N ILE A 124 -0.35 -0.93 -5.40
CA ILE A 124 -0.99 -0.82 -6.72
C ILE A 124 -1.55 -2.16 -7.19
N LYS A 125 -0.77 -3.25 -7.06
CA LYS A 125 -1.12 -4.54 -7.68
C LYS A 125 -2.46 -5.11 -7.22
N GLU A 126 -2.81 -4.96 -5.94
CA GLU A 126 -4.06 -5.50 -5.40
C GLU A 126 -5.30 -4.74 -5.90
N ASN A 127 -5.17 -3.43 -6.12
CA ASN A 127 -6.27 -2.55 -6.52
C ASN A 127 -6.23 -2.16 -8.00
N LEU A 128 -5.41 -2.83 -8.81
CA LEU A 128 -5.07 -2.40 -10.16
C LEU A 128 -6.29 -2.26 -11.08
N LYS A 129 -7.26 -3.18 -10.99
CA LYS A 129 -8.52 -3.11 -11.77
C LYS A 129 -9.32 -1.85 -11.42
N ILE A 130 -9.53 -1.62 -10.13
CA ILE A 130 -10.25 -0.46 -9.60
C ILE A 130 -9.57 0.84 -10.03
N LEU A 131 -8.23 0.87 -9.98
CA LEU A 131 -7.45 2.05 -10.40
C LEU A 131 -7.59 2.32 -11.91
N GLN A 132 -7.57 1.28 -12.74
CA GLN A 132 -7.76 1.40 -14.19
C GLN A 132 -9.18 1.85 -14.55
N GLU A 133 -10.20 1.34 -13.86
CA GLU A 133 -11.58 1.77 -14.05
C GLU A 133 -11.76 3.24 -13.68
N ARG A 134 -11.22 3.65 -12.52
CA ARG A 134 -11.25 5.06 -12.09
C ARG A 134 -10.53 5.98 -13.07
N GLU A 135 -9.37 5.57 -13.59
CA GLU A 135 -8.63 6.35 -14.59
C GLU A 135 -9.45 6.52 -15.87
N LYS A 136 -10.11 5.46 -16.34
CA LYS A 136 -11.01 5.53 -17.51
C LYS A 136 -12.20 6.46 -17.26
N THR A 137 -12.86 6.34 -16.11
CA THR A 137 -13.98 7.23 -15.75
C THR A 137 -13.53 8.69 -15.70
N LEU A 138 -12.36 8.97 -15.13
CA LEU A 138 -11.81 10.33 -15.10
C LEU A 138 -11.48 10.84 -16.51
N ASP A 139 -10.88 10.01 -17.35
CA ASP A 139 -10.59 10.35 -18.74
C ASP A 139 -11.86 10.68 -19.54
N GLU A 140 -12.91 9.87 -19.39
CA GLU A 140 -14.20 10.11 -20.02
C GLU A 140 -14.83 11.44 -19.56
N ILE A 141 -14.79 11.74 -18.25
CA ILE A 141 -15.31 13.00 -17.72
C ILE A 141 -14.51 14.19 -18.27
N LEU A 142 -13.18 14.11 -18.28
CA LEU A 142 -12.32 15.19 -18.76
C LEU A 142 -12.45 15.41 -20.28
N LEU A 143 -12.66 14.34 -21.06
CA LEU A 143 -12.98 14.42 -22.48
C LEU A 143 -14.33 15.10 -22.72
N ASN A 144 -15.37 14.71 -21.97
CA ASN A 144 -16.70 15.32 -22.07
C ASN A 144 -16.69 16.80 -21.67
N ALA A 145 -15.86 17.18 -20.71
CA ALA A 145 -15.66 18.58 -20.28
C ALA A 145 -14.81 19.41 -21.27
N GLY A 146 -14.23 18.79 -22.31
CA GLY A 146 -13.34 19.46 -23.27
C GLY A 146 -11.98 19.87 -22.69
N LEU A 147 -11.57 19.26 -21.58
CA LEU A 147 -10.30 19.56 -20.89
C LEU A 147 -9.14 18.67 -21.37
N LEU A 148 -9.44 17.61 -22.12
CA LEU A 148 -8.47 16.76 -22.82
C LEU A 148 -8.68 16.88 -24.33
N GLU A 149 -7.62 17.19 -25.07
CA GLU A 149 -7.61 17.04 -26.52
C GLU A 149 -7.53 15.53 -26.83
N GLN A 150 -8.41 15.03 -27.71
CA GLN A 150 -8.25 13.68 -28.23
C GLN A 150 -6.88 13.62 -28.93
N GLU A 151 -5.98 12.75 -28.47
CA GLU A 151 -4.84 12.39 -29.29
C GLU A 151 -5.39 11.94 -30.64
N PRO A 152 -4.94 12.53 -31.77
CA PRO A 152 -5.42 12.09 -33.05
C PRO A 152 -5.06 10.61 -33.14
N LEU A 153 -6.09 9.75 -33.16
CA LEU A 153 -5.91 8.34 -33.46
C LEU A 153 -5.06 8.31 -34.71
N THR A 154 -3.82 7.85 -34.59
CA THR A 154 -2.97 7.58 -35.74
C THR A 154 -3.75 6.57 -36.55
N ALA A 155 -4.41 7.04 -37.61
CA ALA A 155 -5.21 6.20 -38.45
C ALA A 155 -4.26 5.11 -38.97
N VAL A 156 -4.46 3.89 -38.47
CA VAL A 156 -3.67 2.73 -38.87
C VAL A 156 -3.69 2.73 -40.39
N THR A 157 -2.52 2.81 -41.01
CA THR A 157 -2.47 2.86 -42.46
C THR A 157 -3.12 1.59 -43.00
N LEU A 158 -3.77 1.66 -44.17
CA LEU A 158 -4.46 0.49 -44.74
C LEU A 158 -3.54 -0.74 -44.81
N GLU A 159 -2.25 -0.52 -45.09
CA GLU A 159 -1.23 -1.56 -45.12
C GLU A 159 -0.94 -2.18 -43.75
N GLU A 160 -0.83 -1.37 -42.69
CA GLU A 160 -0.67 -1.86 -41.32
C GLU A 160 -1.92 -2.60 -40.84
N GLY A 161 -3.12 -2.10 -41.20
CA GLY A 161 -4.38 -2.75 -40.88
C GLY A 161 -4.51 -4.12 -41.54
N ILE A 162 -4.16 -4.22 -42.83
CA ILE A 162 -4.13 -5.50 -43.56
C ILE A 162 -3.10 -6.45 -42.94
N LYS A 163 -1.90 -5.97 -42.60
CA LYS A 163 -0.87 -6.78 -41.94
C LYS A 163 -1.36 -7.33 -40.59
N LEU A 164 -1.98 -6.49 -39.76
CA LEU A 164 -2.52 -6.90 -38.46
C LEU A 164 -3.62 -7.95 -38.60
N ILE A 165 -4.57 -7.76 -39.53
CA ILE A 165 -5.64 -8.73 -39.80
C ILE A 165 -5.04 -10.06 -40.28
N GLN A 166 -4.07 -10.03 -41.18
CA GLN A 166 -3.40 -11.24 -41.67
C GLN A 166 -2.63 -11.97 -40.55
N ILE A 167 -1.93 -11.23 -39.68
CA ILE A 167 -1.23 -11.81 -38.52
C ILE A 167 -2.24 -12.46 -37.57
N ALA A 168 -3.33 -11.76 -37.24
CA ALA A 168 -4.37 -12.27 -36.35
C ALA A 168 -5.06 -13.53 -36.92
N GLU A 169 -5.36 -13.55 -38.22
CA GLU A 169 -6.00 -14.68 -38.88
C GLU A 169 -5.05 -15.89 -38.98
N ARG A 170 -3.77 -15.67 -39.31
CA ARG A 170 -2.76 -16.75 -39.25
C ARG A 170 -2.62 -17.32 -37.84
N ALA A 171 -2.60 -16.46 -36.82
CA ALA A 171 -2.54 -16.90 -35.43
C ALA A 171 -3.77 -17.70 -35.01
N ARG A 172 -4.97 -17.29 -35.43
CA ARG A 172 -6.22 -18.05 -35.21
C ARG A 172 -6.16 -19.43 -35.86
N GLN A 173 -5.72 -19.50 -37.12
CA GLN A 173 -5.55 -20.76 -37.84
C GLN A 173 -4.50 -21.67 -37.17
N GLY A 174 -3.38 -21.10 -36.72
CA GLY A 174 -2.36 -21.82 -35.96
C GLY A 174 -2.91 -22.43 -34.66
N ARG A 175 -3.67 -21.65 -33.87
CA ARG A 175 -4.34 -22.16 -32.66
C ARG A 175 -5.34 -23.27 -32.97
N SER A 176 -6.12 -23.13 -34.04
CA SER A 176 -7.11 -24.14 -34.45
C SER A 176 -6.44 -25.45 -34.89
N ARG A 177 -5.37 -25.38 -35.69
CA ARG A 177 -4.58 -26.55 -36.10
C ARG A 177 -3.93 -27.24 -34.92
N ALA A 178 -3.35 -26.47 -33.98
CA ALA A 178 -2.75 -27.03 -32.77
C ALA A 178 -3.79 -27.75 -31.88
N ALA A 179 -4.99 -27.17 -31.73
CA ALA A 179 -6.07 -27.81 -31.00
C ALA A 179 -6.54 -29.12 -31.68
N PHE A 180 -6.62 -29.13 -33.01
CA PHE A 180 -6.96 -30.31 -33.79
C PHE A 180 -5.91 -31.42 -33.65
N MET A 181 -4.63 -31.09 -33.84
CA MET A 181 -3.52 -32.04 -33.66
C MET A 181 -3.43 -32.59 -32.23
N LYS A 182 -3.73 -31.76 -31.22
CA LYS A 182 -3.79 -32.20 -29.82
C LYS A 182 -4.87 -33.25 -29.59
N LYS A 183 -6.03 -33.16 -30.28
CA LYS A 183 -7.08 -34.18 -30.19
C LYS A 183 -6.60 -35.51 -30.78
N ILE A 184 -6.02 -35.49 -31.97
CA ILE A 184 -5.45 -36.69 -32.62
C ILE A 184 -4.42 -37.37 -31.70
N TYR A 185 -3.49 -36.59 -31.14
CA TYR A 185 -2.49 -37.13 -30.21
C TYR A 185 -3.09 -37.77 -28.95
N LEU A 186 -4.18 -37.21 -28.41
CA LEU A 186 -4.86 -37.76 -27.25
C LEU A 186 -5.64 -39.04 -27.58
N GLU A 187 -6.19 -39.14 -28.79
CA GLU A 187 -6.82 -40.37 -29.31
C GLU A 187 -5.77 -41.47 -29.50
N ASP A 188 -4.67 -41.20 -30.21
CA ASP A 188 -3.55 -42.15 -30.36
C ASP A 188 -3.03 -42.64 -28.99
N LYS A 189 -2.91 -41.73 -28.01
CA LYS A 189 -2.46 -42.09 -26.65
C LYS A 189 -3.47 -42.97 -25.91
N ARG A 190 -4.77 -42.85 -26.19
CA ARG A 190 -5.82 -43.73 -25.63
C ARG A 190 -5.75 -45.10 -26.27
N GLU A 191 -5.56 -45.17 -27.57
CA GLU A 191 -5.40 -46.44 -28.31
C GLU A 191 -4.13 -47.19 -27.87
N THR A 192 -3.01 -46.47 -27.70
CA THR A 192 -1.74 -47.08 -27.23
C THR A 192 -1.86 -47.63 -25.79
N LYS A 193 -2.72 -47.05 -24.94
CA LYS A 193 -2.97 -47.55 -23.58
C LYS A 193 -3.78 -48.85 -23.53
N GLN A 194 -4.54 -49.17 -24.58
CA GLN A 194 -5.26 -50.45 -24.68
C GLN A 194 -4.36 -51.62 -25.11
N GLU A 195 -3.23 -51.33 -25.78
CA GLU A 195 -2.32 -52.36 -26.31
C GLU A 195 -1.24 -52.86 -25.32
N ASP A 196 -1.08 -52.22 -24.15
CA ASP A 196 0.01 -52.52 -23.19
C ASP A 196 -0.27 -53.74 -22.26
N GLN A 197 -1.07 -54.73 -22.69
CA GLN A 197 -1.36 -55.97 -21.94
C GLN A 197 -0.78 -57.25 -22.56
N ILE A 198 0.48 -57.23 -23.05
CA ILE A 198 1.21 -58.46 -23.38
C ILE A 198 2.66 -58.34 -22.86
N GLY A 199 3.13 -59.35 -22.13
CA GLY A 199 4.45 -59.39 -21.48
C GLY A 199 5.60 -59.25 -22.48
N LYS A 200 6.53 -58.35 -22.19
CA LYS A 200 7.57 -57.89 -23.12
C LYS A 200 8.81 -58.79 -23.07
N SER A 201 9.20 -59.32 -24.23
CA SER A 201 10.49 -59.95 -24.49
C SER A 201 11.61 -58.88 -24.52
N PRO A 202 12.91 -59.25 -24.40
CA PRO A 202 14.01 -58.29 -24.50
C PRO A 202 14.05 -57.52 -25.82
N ASP A 203 13.57 -58.10 -26.92
CA ASP A 203 13.44 -57.41 -28.21
C ASP A 203 12.35 -56.34 -28.15
N ASP A 204 11.23 -56.59 -27.44
CA ASP A 204 10.16 -55.60 -27.24
C ASP A 204 10.66 -54.39 -26.43
N ALA A 205 11.53 -54.61 -25.45
CA ALA A 205 12.17 -53.53 -24.69
C ALA A 205 13.07 -52.66 -25.58
N ALA A 206 13.84 -53.26 -26.50
CA ALA A 206 14.66 -52.53 -27.45
C ALA A 206 13.79 -51.68 -28.40
N THR A 207 12.70 -52.24 -28.93
CA THR A 207 11.74 -51.48 -29.75
C THR A 207 11.07 -50.34 -28.97
N CYS A 208 10.77 -50.54 -27.68
CA CYS A 208 10.20 -49.50 -26.82
C CYS A 208 11.19 -48.33 -26.63
N ILE A 209 12.45 -48.62 -26.33
CA ILE A 209 13.51 -47.61 -26.20
C ILE A 209 13.70 -46.84 -27.51
N GLN A 210 13.76 -47.55 -28.65
CA GLN A 210 13.89 -46.94 -29.97
C GLN A 210 12.67 -46.07 -30.32
N LYS A 211 11.44 -46.52 -30.00
CA LYS A 211 10.21 -45.76 -30.20
C LYS A 211 10.20 -44.47 -29.37
N VAL A 212 10.60 -44.55 -28.10
CA VAL A 212 10.71 -43.38 -27.21
C VAL A 212 11.75 -42.39 -27.72
N TRP A 213 12.93 -42.87 -28.13
CA TRP A 213 14.01 -42.02 -28.64
C TRP A 213 13.65 -41.35 -29.98
N ARG A 214 13.09 -42.11 -30.94
CA ARG A 214 12.59 -41.56 -32.21
C ARG A 214 11.50 -40.52 -31.97
N GLY A 215 10.56 -40.80 -31.05
CA GLY A 215 9.53 -39.85 -30.66
C GLY A 215 10.08 -38.58 -29.99
N TYR A 216 11.12 -38.69 -29.16
CA TYR A 216 11.80 -37.54 -28.58
C TYR A 216 12.51 -36.70 -29.64
N SER A 217 13.27 -37.34 -30.54
CA SER A 217 13.96 -36.67 -31.65
C SER A 217 12.99 -35.92 -32.56
N GLN A 218 11.89 -36.57 -32.96
CA GLN A 218 10.87 -35.96 -33.81
C GLN A 218 10.19 -34.77 -33.13
N ARG A 219 9.88 -34.86 -31.82
CA ARG A 219 9.31 -33.74 -31.06
C ARG A 219 10.25 -32.54 -31.02
N LYS A 220 11.54 -32.78 -30.78
CA LYS A 220 12.57 -31.73 -30.75
C LYS A 220 12.72 -31.04 -32.13
N GLU A 221 12.65 -31.82 -33.21
CA GLU A 221 12.71 -31.29 -34.57
C GLU A 221 11.44 -30.51 -34.95
N THR A 222 10.27 -30.99 -34.52
CA THR A 222 8.99 -30.28 -34.71
C THR A 222 8.95 -28.95 -33.94
N GLU A 223 9.51 -28.93 -32.73
CA GLU A 223 9.63 -27.71 -31.91
C GLU A 223 10.53 -26.68 -32.60
N LYS A 224 11.67 -27.11 -33.15
CA LYS A 224 12.56 -26.26 -33.93
C LYS A 224 11.89 -25.70 -35.19
N LEU A 225 11.20 -26.54 -35.97
CA LEU A 225 10.46 -26.10 -37.15
C LEU A 225 9.35 -25.10 -36.79
N ARG A 226 8.68 -25.30 -35.65
CA ARG A 226 7.69 -24.36 -35.13
C ARG A 226 8.33 -23.02 -34.76
N GLU A 227 9.50 -23.01 -34.11
CA GLU A 227 10.23 -21.78 -33.82
C GLU A 227 10.63 -21.04 -35.09
N GLU A 228 11.18 -21.76 -36.09
CA GLU A 228 11.54 -21.21 -37.40
C GLU A 228 10.32 -20.64 -38.15
N GLU A 229 9.17 -21.31 -38.07
CA GLU A 229 7.91 -20.81 -38.64
C GLU A 229 7.41 -19.56 -37.90
N MET A 230 7.51 -19.51 -36.57
CA MET A 230 7.12 -18.33 -35.76
C MET A 230 8.02 -17.12 -36.04
N ILE A 231 9.31 -17.36 -36.28
CA ILE A 231 10.28 -16.34 -36.71
C ILE A 231 9.94 -15.86 -38.12
N PHE A 232 9.72 -16.78 -39.07
CA PHE A 232 9.34 -16.46 -40.44
C PHE A 232 8.02 -15.66 -40.53
N LEU A 233 7.05 -15.98 -39.67
CA LEU A 233 5.77 -15.27 -39.57
C LEU A 233 5.88 -13.90 -38.87
N GLY A 234 7.05 -13.53 -38.37
CA GLY A 234 7.29 -12.28 -37.66
C GLY A 234 6.62 -12.21 -36.28
N MET A 235 6.21 -13.35 -35.73
CA MET A 235 5.67 -13.45 -34.37
C MET A 235 6.81 -13.51 -33.33
N ASN A 236 7.95 -14.07 -33.72
CA ASN A 236 9.22 -14.00 -33.00
C ASN A 236 10.22 -13.17 -33.82
N SER A 237 11.00 -12.30 -33.19
CA SER A 237 12.06 -11.54 -33.86
C SER A 237 13.26 -12.44 -34.19
N THR A 238 13.78 -12.35 -35.43
CA THR A 238 14.97 -13.09 -35.91
C THR A 238 16.29 -12.51 -35.40
N GLU A 239 16.29 -11.31 -34.83
CA GLU A 239 17.53 -10.61 -34.47
C GLU A 239 17.58 -10.29 -32.98
N MET A 240 18.72 -10.65 -32.38
CA MET A 240 19.33 -9.96 -31.25
C MET A 240 19.54 -8.49 -31.65
N ILE A 241 18.46 -7.70 -31.63
CA ILE A 241 18.55 -6.26 -31.74
C ILE A 241 19.04 -5.78 -30.38
N ASP A 242 20.34 -5.54 -30.30
CA ASP A 242 20.96 -4.69 -29.29
C ASP A 242 20.21 -3.34 -29.28
N GLY A 243 19.27 -3.14 -28.33
CA GLY A 243 18.78 -1.79 -28.05
C GLY A 243 17.37 -1.60 -27.50
N THR A 244 16.49 -2.61 -27.49
CA THR A 244 15.14 -2.44 -26.88
C THR A 244 14.78 -3.67 -26.06
N GLY A 245 14.58 -3.44 -24.76
CA GLY A 245 14.48 -4.50 -23.76
C GLY A 245 13.21 -5.34 -23.88
N SER A 246 13.34 -6.53 -24.49
CA SER A 246 12.47 -7.66 -24.13
C SER A 246 13.02 -8.29 -22.86
N LEU A 247 12.18 -8.42 -21.83
CA LEU A 247 12.51 -9.18 -20.63
C LEU A 247 12.80 -10.64 -21.02
N PRO A 248 13.69 -11.36 -20.32
CA PRO A 248 13.91 -12.78 -20.55
C PRO A 248 12.59 -13.56 -20.63
N PRO A 249 12.45 -14.59 -21.48
CA PRO A 249 11.17 -15.32 -21.68
C PRO A 249 10.57 -15.90 -20.40
N HIS A 250 11.40 -16.18 -19.38
CA HIS A 250 10.94 -16.57 -18.05
C HIS A 250 10.31 -15.40 -17.26
N LEU A 251 10.85 -14.18 -17.38
CA LEU A 251 10.30 -12.97 -16.76
C LEU A 251 9.01 -12.51 -17.46
N GLU A 252 8.93 -12.68 -18.78
CA GLU A 252 7.67 -12.51 -19.52
C GLU A 252 6.65 -13.56 -19.09
N ALA A 253 7.02 -14.83 -19.00
CA ALA A 253 6.16 -15.90 -18.49
C ALA A 253 5.63 -15.61 -17.09
N MET A 254 6.49 -15.15 -16.16
CA MET A 254 6.07 -14.71 -14.82
C MET A 254 5.19 -13.47 -14.85
N SER A 255 5.46 -12.49 -15.72
CA SER A 255 4.62 -11.30 -15.87
C SER A 255 3.24 -11.66 -16.44
N SER A 256 3.17 -12.58 -17.39
CA SER A 256 1.91 -13.12 -17.91
C SER A 256 1.16 -13.99 -16.90
N LEU A 257 1.87 -14.74 -16.04
CA LEU A 257 1.27 -15.46 -14.91
C LEU A 257 0.75 -14.49 -13.85
N GLN A 258 1.49 -13.43 -13.53
CA GLN A 258 1.04 -12.37 -12.63
C GLN A 258 -0.20 -11.65 -13.20
N LYS A 259 -0.25 -11.38 -14.51
CA LYS A 259 -1.44 -10.84 -15.19
C LYS A 259 -2.61 -11.82 -15.21
N ALA A 260 -2.36 -13.13 -15.35
CA ALA A 260 -3.38 -14.16 -15.26
C ALA A 260 -3.95 -14.30 -13.83
N ASN A 261 -3.16 -14.03 -12.80
CA ASN A 261 -3.61 -14.11 -11.41
C ASN A 261 -4.45 -12.89 -10.97
N VAL A 262 -4.31 -11.75 -11.65
CA VAL A 262 -5.26 -10.63 -11.50
C VAL A 262 -6.68 -11.04 -11.97
N LEU A 263 -6.78 -11.98 -12.91
CA LEU A 263 -8.06 -12.61 -13.29
C LEU A 263 -8.53 -13.64 -12.25
N GLN A 264 -7.64 -14.37 -11.58
CA GLN A 264 -8.01 -15.28 -10.48
C GLN A 264 -8.60 -14.58 -9.26
N GLY A 265 -8.36 -13.27 -9.07
CA GLY A 265 -9.04 -12.50 -8.02
C GLY A 265 -10.56 -12.48 -8.14
N GLU A 266 -11.13 -12.65 -9.35
CA GLU A 266 -12.59 -12.77 -9.56
C GLU A 266 -13.11 -14.19 -9.30
N VAL A 267 -12.23 -15.19 -9.35
CA VAL A 267 -12.59 -16.58 -9.05
C VAL A 267 -12.83 -16.78 -7.54
N ARG A 268 -12.25 -15.92 -6.69
CA ARG A 268 -12.39 -15.90 -5.22
C ARG A 268 -13.82 -15.82 -4.71
N GLU A 269 -14.61 -14.83 -5.15
CA GLU A 269 -15.98 -14.69 -4.63
C GLU A 269 -16.82 -15.91 -4.98
N THR A 270 -16.56 -16.55 -6.12
CA THR A 270 -17.30 -17.73 -6.56
C THR A 270 -16.82 -19.03 -5.91
N GLU A 271 -15.52 -19.19 -5.65
CA GLU A 271 -14.96 -20.41 -5.05
C GLU A 271 -15.13 -20.45 -3.53
N GLU A 272 -14.91 -19.35 -2.80
CA GLU A 272 -15.12 -19.24 -1.34
C GLU A 272 -16.60 -19.45 -0.98
N LEU A 273 -17.53 -18.85 -1.74
CA LEU A 273 -18.97 -19.09 -1.56
C LEU A 273 -19.37 -20.55 -1.85
N SER A 274 -18.70 -21.21 -2.80
CA SER A 274 -18.97 -22.63 -3.11
C SER A 274 -18.44 -23.55 -2.02
N PHE A 275 -17.27 -23.24 -1.45
CA PHE A 275 -16.61 -24.06 -0.45
C PHE A 275 -17.32 -23.98 0.90
N LYS A 276 -17.71 -22.77 1.32
CA LYS A 276 -18.52 -22.54 2.53
C LYS A 276 -19.87 -23.28 2.46
N ALA A 277 -20.50 -23.30 1.28
CA ALA A 277 -21.72 -24.06 1.05
C ALA A 277 -21.52 -25.58 1.18
N GLU A 278 -20.45 -26.12 0.59
CA GLU A 278 -20.09 -27.54 0.74
C GLU A 278 -19.75 -27.93 2.19
N LEU A 279 -19.08 -27.05 2.92
CA LEU A 279 -18.68 -27.28 4.31
C LEU A 279 -19.91 -27.32 5.22
N ARG A 280 -20.84 -26.36 5.05
CA ARG A 280 -22.14 -26.36 5.75
C ARG A 280 -22.96 -27.64 5.47
N GLU A 281 -22.93 -28.16 4.24
CA GLU A 281 -23.66 -29.38 3.88
C GLU A 281 -23.03 -30.65 4.50
N LYS A 282 -21.70 -30.77 4.46
CA LYS A 282 -20.99 -31.98 4.92
C LYS A 282 -20.79 -32.03 6.44
N GLU A 283 -20.51 -30.89 7.06
CA GLU A 283 -20.07 -30.82 8.46
C GLU A 283 -21.06 -30.11 9.37
N GLY A 284 -21.95 -29.28 8.80
CA GLY A 284 -22.97 -28.55 9.56
C GLY A 284 -23.85 -29.42 10.47
N PRO A 285 -24.39 -30.58 10.01
CA PRO A 285 -25.18 -31.46 10.86
C PRO A 285 -24.42 -31.95 12.10
N HIS A 286 -23.14 -32.29 11.93
CA HIS A 286 -22.28 -32.74 13.03
C HIS A 286 -21.98 -31.61 14.02
N ILE A 287 -21.78 -30.38 13.53
CA ILE A 287 -21.58 -29.18 14.36
C ILE A 287 -22.85 -28.90 15.19
N VAL A 288 -24.04 -28.99 14.58
CA VAL A 288 -25.33 -28.84 15.26
C VAL A 288 -25.47 -29.85 16.40
N GLU A 289 -25.22 -31.13 16.13
CA GLU A 289 -25.31 -32.19 17.15
C GLU A 289 -24.34 -31.93 18.31
N THR A 290 -23.08 -31.63 17.98
CA THR A 290 -22.04 -31.38 18.99
C THR A 290 -22.39 -30.19 19.89
N LEU A 291 -22.85 -29.07 19.32
CA LEU A 291 -23.25 -27.89 20.08
C LEU A 291 -24.49 -28.17 20.94
N GLN A 292 -25.50 -28.88 20.40
CA GLN A 292 -26.69 -29.25 21.16
C GLN A 292 -26.35 -30.16 22.35
N ASP A 293 -25.45 -31.13 22.17
CA ASP A 293 -25.01 -32.04 23.22
C ASP A 293 -24.24 -31.29 24.31
N GLN A 294 -23.32 -30.40 23.95
CA GLN A 294 -22.55 -29.57 24.89
C GLN A 294 -23.46 -28.66 25.72
N ILE A 295 -24.41 -27.97 25.08
CA ILE A 295 -25.37 -27.08 25.75
C ILE A 295 -26.29 -27.91 26.67
N SER A 296 -26.79 -29.05 26.19
CA SER A 296 -27.63 -29.95 26.98
C SER A 296 -26.90 -30.48 28.22
N GLN A 297 -25.64 -30.88 28.06
CA GLN A 297 -24.80 -31.37 29.15
C GLN A 297 -24.58 -30.27 30.19
N CYS A 298 -24.28 -29.05 29.77
CA CYS A 298 -24.14 -27.92 30.69
C CYS A 298 -25.43 -27.65 31.50
N PHE A 299 -26.60 -27.70 30.86
CA PHE A 299 -27.88 -27.53 31.56
C PHE A 299 -28.18 -28.64 32.56
N ILE A 300 -27.81 -29.88 32.24
CA ILE A 300 -27.94 -31.03 33.15
C ILE A 300 -27.02 -30.86 34.36
N GLU A 301 -25.75 -30.50 34.14
CA GLU A 301 -24.76 -30.24 35.20
C GLU A 301 -25.20 -29.07 36.10
N CYS A 302 -25.67 -27.95 35.52
CA CYS A 302 -26.24 -26.84 36.27
C CYS A 302 -27.43 -27.26 37.13
N ARG A 303 -28.32 -28.12 36.61
CA ARG A 303 -29.47 -28.62 37.37
C ARG A 303 -29.05 -29.56 38.50
N HIS A 304 -28.07 -30.43 38.28
CA HIS A 304 -27.55 -31.30 39.34
C HIS A 304 -26.99 -30.52 40.53
N ILE A 305 -26.45 -29.33 40.28
CA ILE A 305 -25.87 -28.47 41.31
C ILE A 305 -26.91 -27.53 41.95
N THR A 306 -27.78 -26.91 41.15
CA THR A 306 -28.69 -25.84 41.61
C THR A 306 -30.14 -26.30 41.85
N GLY A 307 -30.50 -27.51 41.41
CA GLY A 307 -31.85 -28.08 41.52
C GLY A 307 -32.86 -27.57 40.49
N ARG A 308 -32.53 -26.56 39.67
CA ARG A 308 -33.41 -25.97 38.64
C ARG A 308 -32.65 -25.76 37.32
N PHE A 309 -33.35 -25.74 36.20
CA PHE A 309 -32.76 -25.36 34.91
C PHE A 309 -32.45 -23.85 34.87
N PRO A 310 -31.26 -23.43 34.40
CA PRO A 310 -30.90 -22.02 34.25
C PRO A 310 -31.73 -21.33 33.16
N ASP A 311 -31.72 -19.99 33.13
CA ASP A 311 -32.30 -19.20 32.05
C ASP A 311 -31.25 -19.01 30.94
N TYR A 312 -31.70 -18.96 29.68
CA TYR A 312 -30.80 -18.82 28.54
C TYR A 312 -30.26 -17.38 28.44
N PRO A 313 -28.95 -17.17 28.18
CA PRO A 313 -28.40 -15.82 28.06
C PRO A 313 -28.93 -15.09 26.82
N PRO A 314 -29.31 -13.79 26.92
CA PRO A 314 -29.79 -13.03 25.77
C PRO A 314 -28.70 -12.82 24.71
N GLU A 315 -29.09 -12.64 23.44
CA GLU A 315 -28.19 -12.42 22.29
C GLU A 315 -27.19 -11.28 22.52
N GLU A 316 -27.61 -10.18 23.17
CA GLU A 316 -26.76 -9.02 23.50
C GLU A 316 -25.62 -9.35 24.48
N ALA A 317 -25.72 -10.45 25.24
CA ALA A 317 -24.72 -10.92 26.19
C ALA A 317 -23.84 -12.06 25.63
N GLY A 318 -24.02 -12.44 24.36
CA GLY A 318 -23.22 -13.47 23.69
C GLY A 318 -23.80 -14.88 23.68
N GLY A 319 -25.10 -15.08 23.99
CA GLY A 319 -25.80 -16.36 23.82
C GLY A 319 -25.10 -17.56 24.49
N SER A 320 -24.99 -18.69 23.78
CA SER A 320 -24.28 -19.88 24.29
C SER A 320 -22.76 -19.69 24.47
N LYS A 321 -22.10 -18.72 23.81
CA LYS A 321 -20.67 -18.43 24.06
C LYS A 321 -20.41 -18.04 25.51
N ALA A 322 -21.37 -17.37 26.16
CA ALA A 322 -21.27 -17.00 27.57
C ALA A 322 -21.39 -18.21 28.52
N ILE A 323 -21.96 -19.33 28.06
CA ILE A 323 -22.06 -20.59 28.79
C ILE A 323 -20.70 -21.32 28.78
N PHE A 324 -19.92 -21.16 27.72
CA PHE A 324 -18.62 -21.81 27.52
C PHE A 324 -17.41 -20.96 27.95
N SER A 325 -17.58 -19.63 28.14
CA SER A 325 -16.56 -18.78 28.75
C SER A 325 -16.45 -19.11 30.24
N GLU A 326 -15.53 -20.00 30.61
CA GLU A 326 -15.22 -20.49 31.96
C GLU A 326 -15.81 -19.67 33.12
N LYS A 327 -17.05 -19.96 33.51
CA LYS A 327 -17.60 -19.59 34.82
C LYS A 327 -17.89 -20.88 35.56
N THR A 328 -17.20 -21.10 36.67
CA THR A 328 -17.45 -22.27 37.52
C THR A 328 -18.91 -22.24 38.02
N PRO A 329 -19.59 -23.40 38.15
CA PRO A 329 -20.98 -23.49 38.59
C PRO A 329 -21.27 -22.76 39.92
N GLU A 330 -20.24 -22.60 40.75
CA GLU A 330 -20.27 -21.90 42.03
C GLU A 330 -20.50 -20.38 41.90
N GLN A 331 -20.01 -19.75 40.81
CA GLN A 331 -20.19 -18.31 40.58
C GLN A 331 -21.61 -17.97 40.09
N ILE A 332 -22.22 -18.88 39.31
CA ILE A 332 -23.60 -18.74 38.82
C ILE A 332 -24.60 -18.91 39.99
N ALA A 333 -24.31 -19.84 40.91
CA ALA A 333 -25.07 -20.00 42.15
C ALA A 333 -24.96 -18.77 43.07
N ALA A 334 -23.78 -18.14 43.14
CA ALA A 334 -23.55 -16.91 43.90
C ALA A 334 -24.29 -15.69 43.30
N GLU A 335 -24.37 -15.59 41.98
CA GLU A 335 -25.06 -14.50 41.28
C GLU A 335 -26.60 -14.62 41.39
N LEU A 336 -27.12 -15.85 41.36
CA LEU A 336 -28.53 -16.15 41.63
C LEU A 336 -28.92 -15.95 43.11
N ALA A 337 -27.98 -16.21 44.04
CA ALA A 337 -28.15 -15.89 45.47
C ALA A 337 -28.16 -14.37 45.70
N ALA A 338 -27.29 -13.62 45.02
CA ALA A 338 -27.24 -12.15 45.12
C ALA A 338 -28.49 -11.46 44.55
N LYS A 339 -29.08 -12.00 43.48
CA LYS A 339 -30.36 -11.51 42.93
C LYS A 339 -31.54 -11.78 43.87
N ARG A 340 -31.53 -12.89 44.62
CA ARG A 340 -32.55 -13.19 45.65
C ARG A 340 -32.42 -12.31 46.90
N GLU A 341 -31.22 -11.79 47.20
CA GLU A 341 -31.01 -10.84 48.29
C GLU A 341 -31.38 -9.39 47.92
N MET A 342 -31.29 -9.01 46.64
CA MET A 342 -31.69 -7.68 46.17
C MET A 342 -33.22 -7.44 46.16
N GLU A 343 -34.04 -8.48 46.23
CA GLU A 343 -35.51 -8.36 46.32
C GLU A 343 -36.04 -8.30 47.77
N LYS A 344 -35.17 -8.37 48.78
CA LYS A 344 -35.54 -8.22 50.20
C LYS A 344 -34.59 -7.28 50.92
N GLY A 345 -34.78 -5.98 50.75
CA GLY A 345 -34.05 -4.99 51.55
C GLY A 345 -34.22 -3.54 51.11
N ASP A 346 -35.46 -3.05 51.10
CA ASP A 346 -35.72 -1.61 51.00
C ASP A 346 -36.21 -1.12 52.38
N GLN A 347 -35.35 -0.41 53.12
CA GLN A 347 -35.71 0.73 53.98
C GLN A 347 -34.50 1.40 54.68
N THR A 348 -34.23 2.64 54.25
CA THR A 348 -33.85 3.84 55.03
C THR A 348 -32.76 3.77 56.11
N GLU A 349 -31.65 4.49 55.87
CA GLU A 349 -31.16 5.50 56.83
C GLU A 349 -30.26 6.57 56.16
N ARG A 350 -30.53 7.84 56.48
CA ARG A 350 -29.79 9.04 56.07
C ARG A 350 -28.56 9.23 56.96
N ARG A 351 -27.37 9.51 56.41
CA ARG A 351 -26.36 10.39 57.06
C ARG A 351 -25.23 10.85 56.11
N GLU A 352 -25.13 12.18 56.02
CA GLU A 352 -23.99 13.10 55.79
C GLU A 352 -22.80 12.71 54.90
N LYS A 353 -22.54 13.56 53.90
CA LYS A 353 -21.35 13.58 53.04
C LYS A 353 -20.17 14.28 53.72
N PRO A 354 -18.97 13.66 53.81
CA PRO A 354 -17.70 14.38 53.83
C PRO A 354 -17.11 14.49 52.41
N LYS A 355 -16.49 15.64 52.13
CA LYS A 355 -15.80 15.95 50.87
C LYS A 355 -14.59 15.03 50.64
N PRO A 356 -14.27 14.62 49.40
CA PRO A 356 -13.05 13.86 49.11
C PRO A 356 -11.80 14.74 49.32
N PRO A 357 -10.72 14.22 49.92
CA PRO A 357 -9.45 14.91 49.97
C PRO A 357 -8.85 15.01 48.57
N LYS A 358 -8.32 16.19 48.25
CA LYS A 358 -7.57 16.46 47.02
C LYS A 358 -6.39 15.47 46.91
N PRO A 359 -6.14 14.86 45.73
CA PRO A 359 -4.95 14.05 45.55
C PRO A 359 -3.71 14.96 45.71
N GLN A 360 -2.87 14.62 46.69
CA GLN A 360 -1.55 15.21 46.82
C GLN A 360 -0.74 14.81 45.60
N LYS A 361 -0.16 15.82 44.93
CA LYS A 361 0.81 15.64 43.86
C LYS A 361 1.97 14.79 44.42
N PRO A 362 2.33 13.64 43.82
CA PRO A 362 3.60 13.02 44.15
C PRO A 362 4.69 14.01 43.76
N GLY A 363 5.55 14.33 44.73
CA GLY A 363 6.71 15.17 44.50
C GLY A 363 7.52 14.58 43.36
N LYS A 364 7.88 15.43 42.39
CA LYS A 364 8.95 15.13 41.44
C LYS A 364 10.23 14.89 42.24
N GLN A 365 10.53 13.62 42.51
CA GLN A 365 11.91 13.19 42.53
C GLN A 365 12.34 13.22 41.06
N GLU A 366 13.21 14.17 40.72
CA GLU A 366 14.01 14.09 39.49
C GLU A 366 14.93 12.88 39.66
N VAL A 367 14.39 11.70 39.35
CA VAL A 367 15.21 10.56 38.96
C VAL A 367 15.75 10.95 37.59
N ASP A 368 17.06 10.88 37.43
CA ASP A 368 17.76 11.15 36.17
C ASP A 368 17.19 10.23 35.09
N GLU A 369 16.20 10.69 34.33
CA GLU A 369 15.48 9.89 33.34
C GLU A 369 16.37 9.75 32.11
N GLY A 370 17.22 8.72 32.10
CA GLY A 370 17.90 8.27 30.89
C GLY A 370 16.90 8.02 29.76
N TRP A 371 17.36 8.16 28.52
CA TRP A 371 16.50 8.00 27.35
C TRP A 371 15.89 6.59 27.31
N LYS A 372 14.60 6.53 26.98
CA LYS A 372 13.85 5.28 26.77
C LYS A 372 13.03 5.38 25.49
N MET A 373 12.91 4.26 24.78
CA MET A 373 12.06 4.16 23.60
C MET A 373 10.59 4.39 23.97
N GLY A 374 9.85 5.13 23.14
CA GLY A 374 8.40 5.28 23.30
C GLY A 374 7.65 3.94 23.09
N PRO A 375 6.42 3.80 23.60
CA PRO A 375 5.61 2.61 23.36
C PRO A 375 5.36 2.42 21.86
N SER A 376 5.49 1.18 21.38
CA SER A 376 5.26 0.81 19.99
C SER A 376 3.86 0.28 19.78
N ASN A 377 3.19 0.73 18.72
CA ASN A 377 1.91 0.18 18.29
C ASN A 377 2.07 -1.04 17.36
N PHE A 378 3.28 -1.29 16.84
CA PHE A 378 3.53 -2.32 15.83
C PHE A 378 4.25 -3.55 16.36
N LEU A 379 4.90 -3.47 17.53
CA LEU A 379 5.50 -4.65 18.17
C LEU A 379 4.50 -5.80 18.39
N PRO A 380 3.27 -5.57 18.90
CA PRO A 380 2.29 -6.64 19.04
C PRO A 380 1.93 -7.29 17.70
N ILE A 381 1.78 -6.49 16.64
CA ILE A 381 1.45 -6.98 15.29
C ILE A 381 2.58 -7.85 14.74
N LEU A 382 3.84 -7.47 14.98
CA LEU A 382 5.01 -8.24 14.57
C LEU A 382 5.15 -9.55 15.34
N GLU A 383 4.90 -9.52 16.65
CA GLU A 383 4.95 -10.70 17.52
C GLU A 383 3.84 -11.71 17.20
N GLU A 384 2.63 -11.21 16.90
CA GLU A 384 1.53 -12.03 16.42
C GLU A 384 1.85 -12.68 15.08
N GLY A 385 2.33 -11.90 14.10
CA GLY A 385 2.73 -12.43 12.79
C GLY A 385 3.86 -13.48 12.88
N SER A 386 4.82 -13.27 13.78
CA SER A 386 5.87 -14.26 14.07
C SER A 386 5.29 -15.55 14.68
N SER A 387 4.36 -15.41 15.61
CA SER A 387 3.69 -16.55 16.25
C SER A 387 2.88 -17.36 15.23
N GLN A 388 2.12 -16.68 14.35
CA GLN A 388 1.40 -17.31 13.25
C GLN A 388 2.34 -18.04 12.29
N TYR A 389 3.50 -17.45 11.96
CA TYR A 389 4.50 -18.12 11.14
C TYR A 389 4.98 -19.43 11.76
N LYS A 390 5.32 -19.42 13.05
CA LYS A 390 5.81 -20.62 13.76
C LYS A 390 4.78 -21.73 13.82
N VAL A 391 3.53 -21.36 14.09
CA VAL A 391 2.41 -22.32 14.20
C VAL A 391 2.08 -22.93 12.84
N PHE A 392 1.94 -22.11 11.80
CA PHE A 392 1.34 -22.55 10.54
C PHE A 392 2.35 -22.81 9.42
N TRP A 393 3.49 -22.13 9.40
CA TRP A 393 4.35 -22.08 8.21
C TRP A 393 5.75 -22.69 8.41
N GLU A 394 6.33 -22.65 9.61
CA GLU A 394 7.71 -23.07 9.89
C GLU A 394 7.99 -24.53 9.53
N ASN A 395 7.05 -25.44 9.79
CA ASN A 395 7.24 -26.88 9.62
C ASN A 395 6.70 -27.43 8.28
N ARG A 396 6.18 -26.58 7.38
CA ARG A 396 5.57 -27.02 6.12
C ARG A 396 6.58 -27.03 4.98
N ASP A 397 6.93 -28.22 4.51
CA ASP A 397 7.86 -28.40 3.39
C ASP A 397 7.15 -28.17 2.05
N ASN A 398 7.47 -27.04 1.40
CA ASN A 398 6.81 -26.59 0.16
C ASN A 398 7.64 -26.86 -1.09
N THR A 399 8.67 -27.71 -1.00
CA THR A 399 9.62 -27.98 -2.08
C THR A 399 9.00 -28.58 -3.34
N LEU A 400 7.82 -29.20 -3.22
CA LEU A 400 7.09 -29.86 -4.31
C LEU A 400 5.85 -29.10 -4.80
N ASP A 401 5.50 -27.98 -4.16
CA ASP A 401 4.32 -27.19 -4.53
C ASP A 401 4.65 -26.17 -5.63
N PHE A 402 4.70 -26.67 -6.86
CA PHE A 402 4.96 -25.86 -8.06
C PHE A 402 3.76 -24.98 -8.44
N LEU A 403 2.54 -25.41 -8.09
CA LEU A 403 1.31 -24.73 -8.48
C LEU A 403 0.90 -23.64 -7.48
N GLN A 404 1.41 -23.68 -6.24
CA GLN A 404 1.10 -22.71 -5.19
C GLN A 404 -0.41 -22.59 -4.94
N GLU A 405 -1.08 -23.74 -4.95
CA GLU A 405 -2.51 -23.84 -4.68
C GLU A 405 -2.79 -23.55 -3.20
N HIS A 406 -3.99 -23.06 -2.90
CA HIS A 406 -4.38 -22.79 -1.52
C HIS A 406 -4.37 -24.06 -0.68
N ASP A 407 -4.00 -23.93 0.59
CA ASP A 407 -4.15 -25.03 1.52
C ASP A 407 -5.62 -25.13 1.97
N PRO A 408 -6.35 -26.20 1.59
CA PRO A 408 -7.75 -26.36 1.95
C PRO A 408 -7.94 -26.52 3.46
N GLU A 409 -6.93 -26.94 4.24
CA GLU A 409 -7.09 -27.12 5.69
C GLU A 409 -7.18 -25.79 6.45
N LEU A 410 -6.42 -24.78 6.02
CA LEU A 410 -6.49 -23.43 6.60
C LEU A 410 -7.84 -22.76 6.27
N ILE A 411 -8.30 -22.89 5.02
CA ILE A 411 -9.61 -22.37 4.59
C ILE A 411 -10.73 -23.06 5.35
N LYS A 412 -10.67 -24.39 5.49
CA LYS A 412 -11.64 -25.14 6.29
C LYS A 412 -11.67 -24.67 7.74
N GLY A 413 -10.53 -24.34 8.33
CA GLY A 413 -10.48 -23.86 9.71
C GLY A 413 -11.21 -22.53 9.89
N GLU A 414 -10.88 -21.53 9.06
CA GLU A 414 -11.49 -20.19 9.12
C GLU A 414 -12.99 -20.24 8.76
N GLU A 415 -13.35 -20.93 7.68
CA GLU A 415 -14.75 -21.07 7.28
C GLU A 415 -15.56 -21.93 8.24
N ARG A 416 -14.95 -22.94 8.91
CA ARG A 416 -15.62 -23.69 9.98
C ARG A 416 -16.02 -22.78 11.13
N GLU A 417 -15.18 -21.84 11.52
CA GLU A 417 -15.50 -20.92 12.62
C GLU A 417 -16.68 -20.02 12.24
N GLU A 418 -16.69 -19.45 11.04
CA GLU A 418 -17.83 -18.66 10.55
C GLU A 418 -19.11 -19.49 10.42
N VAL A 419 -19.02 -20.68 9.82
CA VAL A 419 -20.18 -21.58 9.67
C VAL A 419 -20.66 -22.05 11.05
N GLU A 420 -19.77 -22.32 11.99
CA GLU A 420 -20.10 -22.67 13.37
C GLU A 420 -20.78 -21.51 14.09
N GLU A 421 -20.34 -20.26 13.92
CA GLU A 421 -21.02 -19.09 14.49
C GLU A 421 -22.43 -18.90 13.93
N GLU A 422 -22.59 -19.03 12.61
CA GLU A 422 -23.90 -18.95 11.94
C GLU A 422 -24.84 -20.09 12.40
N ILE A 423 -24.31 -21.32 12.53
CA ILE A 423 -25.05 -22.47 13.04
C ILE A 423 -25.36 -22.29 14.53
N ARG A 424 -24.46 -21.72 15.31
CA ARG A 424 -24.63 -21.54 16.76
C ARG A 424 -25.81 -20.63 17.08
N VAL A 425 -26.04 -19.55 16.32
CA VAL A 425 -27.26 -18.73 16.46
C VAL A 425 -28.52 -19.58 16.27
N GLN A 426 -28.54 -20.45 15.25
CA GLN A 426 -29.68 -21.35 14.99
C GLN A 426 -29.85 -22.41 16.10
N VAL A 427 -28.74 -22.94 16.62
CA VAL A 427 -28.75 -23.90 17.72
C VAL A 427 -29.23 -23.25 19.00
N ASP A 428 -28.84 -22.00 19.27
CA ASP A 428 -29.22 -21.25 20.46
C ASP A 428 -30.75 -21.04 20.49
N GLU A 429 -31.35 -20.58 19.39
CA GLU A 429 -32.80 -20.46 19.23
C GLU A 429 -33.53 -21.81 19.49
N LEU A 430 -33.04 -22.90 18.91
CA LEU A 430 -33.61 -24.24 19.11
C LEU A 430 -33.47 -24.74 20.54
N MET A 431 -32.34 -24.45 21.19
CA MET A 431 -32.07 -24.87 22.57
C MET A 431 -32.86 -24.05 23.59
N GLU A 432 -33.14 -22.77 23.32
CA GLU A 432 -34.07 -21.95 24.08
C GLU A 432 -35.48 -22.55 24.10
N GLU A 433 -36.02 -22.90 22.93
CA GLU A 433 -37.33 -23.54 22.81
C GLU A 433 -37.38 -24.89 23.54
N LYS A 434 -36.34 -25.72 23.38
CA LYS A 434 -36.22 -27.00 24.09
C LYS A 434 -36.18 -26.80 25.60
N LEU A 435 -35.48 -25.79 26.09
CA LEU A 435 -35.37 -25.48 27.52
C LEU A 435 -36.70 -24.98 28.11
N VAL A 436 -37.46 -24.18 27.37
CA VAL A 436 -38.84 -23.79 27.75
C VAL A 436 -39.73 -25.03 27.86
N ASN A 437 -39.68 -25.92 26.87
CA ASN A 437 -40.45 -27.16 26.87
C ASN A 437 -40.04 -28.12 28.01
N LEU A 438 -38.76 -28.22 28.33
CA LEU A 438 -38.24 -29.01 29.44
C LEU A 438 -38.67 -28.44 30.80
N LYS A 439 -38.64 -27.12 30.98
CA LYS A 439 -39.20 -26.46 32.19
C LYS A 439 -40.69 -26.76 32.34
N LEU A 440 -41.46 -26.70 31.25
CA LEU A 440 -42.89 -27.05 31.25
C LEU A 440 -43.16 -28.52 31.58
N ALA A 441 -42.33 -29.45 31.08
CA ALA A 441 -42.50 -30.88 31.30
C ALA A 441 -42.08 -31.36 32.69
N VAL A 442 -41.12 -30.66 33.33
CA VAL A 442 -40.51 -31.07 34.60
C VAL A 442 -41.11 -30.35 35.80
N ASP A 443 -41.45 -29.06 35.70
CA ASP A 443 -41.85 -28.25 36.86
C ASP A 443 -43.36 -28.24 37.14
N GLY A 444 -44.22 -28.74 36.23
CA GLY A 444 -45.63 -29.07 36.52
C GLY A 444 -46.52 -27.98 37.15
N GLU A 445 -46.12 -26.70 37.18
CA GLU A 445 -46.88 -25.62 37.80
C GLU A 445 -47.44 -24.61 36.79
N THR A 446 -48.76 -24.62 36.64
CA THR A 446 -49.55 -23.49 36.12
C THR A 446 -49.58 -22.35 37.14
N GLY A 447 -49.00 -21.21 36.81
CA GLY A 447 -49.28 -19.92 37.46
C GLY A 447 -50.14 -19.04 36.57
N ALA A 448 -51.47 -19.09 36.75
CA ALA A 448 -52.42 -18.21 36.09
C ALA A 448 -52.78 -17.00 36.98
N SER A 449 -52.67 -15.78 36.45
CA SER A 449 -53.59 -14.66 36.74
C SER A 449 -53.49 -13.63 35.60
N GLN A 450 -54.49 -13.57 34.71
CA GLN A 450 -55.59 -12.57 34.66
C GLN A 450 -55.15 -11.18 34.14
N SER A 451 -55.87 -10.45 33.29
CA SER A 451 -56.98 -10.68 32.36
C SER A 451 -57.23 -9.34 31.63
N LYS A 452 -57.87 -9.39 30.46
CA LYS A 452 -58.69 -8.34 29.79
C LYS A 452 -58.00 -7.24 28.95
N GLY A 453 -58.12 -7.42 27.63
CA GLY A 453 -59.20 -6.74 26.88
C GLY A 453 -58.86 -5.37 26.28
N GLY A 454 -58.73 -5.32 24.96
CA GLY A 454 -58.79 -4.07 24.20
C GLY A 454 -58.51 -4.26 22.71
N LYS A 455 -59.58 -4.42 21.91
CA LYS A 455 -59.52 -4.13 20.46
C LYS A 455 -59.22 -2.64 20.29
N GLY A 456 -58.24 -2.33 19.45
CA GLY A 456 -57.89 -0.97 19.06
C GLY A 456 -57.04 -0.97 17.79
N GLU A 457 -57.70 -1.10 16.65
CA GLU A 457 -57.15 -0.72 15.35
C GLU A 457 -56.98 0.82 15.33
N LYS A 458 -55.73 1.30 15.21
CA LYS A 458 -55.40 2.57 14.53
C LYS A 458 -53.89 2.77 14.36
N VAL A 459 -53.50 2.81 13.09
CA VAL A 459 -52.30 3.40 12.50
C VAL A 459 -51.70 4.54 13.35
N ARG A 460 -50.42 4.39 13.72
CA ARG A 460 -49.45 5.49 13.78
C ARG A 460 -48.07 4.98 13.35
N ALA A 461 -47.60 5.57 12.26
CA ALA A 461 -46.23 5.48 11.79
C ALA A 461 -45.24 5.98 12.86
N ALA A 462 -44.09 5.32 12.96
CA ALA A 462 -42.87 5.84 13.56
C ALA A 462 -41.74 5.44 12.58
N SER A 463 -41.30 6.33 11.68
CA SER A 463 -40.36 7.43 11.96
C SER A 463 -39.07 6.92 12.60
N TRP A 464 -38.21 6.29 11.81
CA TRP A 464 -36.77 6.28 12.07
C TRP A 464 -36.14 7.50 11.41
N GLU A 465 -36.13 8.60 12.15
CA GLU A 465 -35.23 9.73 11.90
C GLU A 465 -34.55 10.09 13.21
N GLY A 466 -33.21 10.13 13.15
CA GLY A 466 -32.36 10.51 14.28
C GLY A 466 -30.89 10.58 13.91
N LEU A 467 -30.58 10.85 12.63
CA LEU A 467 -29.23 11.14 12.16
C LEU A 467 -28.88 12.59 12.57
N GLY A 468 -28.10 12.73 13.63
CA GLY A 468 -27.56 14.03 14.04
C GLY A 468 -26.41 14.48 13.14
N SER A 469 -26.68 14.77 11.87
CA SER A 469 -25.76 15.49 10.99
C SER A 469 -26.31 16.89 10.71
N VAL A 470 -25.58 17.90 11.17
CA VAL A 470 -25.87 19.31 10.92
C VAL A 470 -25.84 19.57 9.42
N SER A 471 -27.01 19.87 8.84
CA SER A 471 -27.20 20.32 7.46
C SER A 471 -27.31 21.84 7.42
N ILE A 472 -26.63 22.46 6.44
CA ILE A 472 -26.94 23.81 5.94
C ILE A 472 -26.87 23.77 4.40
N LEU A 473 -28.06 23.66 3.77
CA LEU A 473 -28.55 24.12 2.44
C LEU A 473 -27.84 23.60 1.17
N CYS A 474 -28.48 22.97 0.17
CA CYS A 474 -29.79 23.17 -0.49
C CYS A 474 -30.61 21.87 -0.74
N PRO A 475 -31.93 21.94 -1.05
CA PRO A 475 -32.80 20.77 -1.30
C PRO A 475 -32.89 20.37 -2.80
N ASP A 476 -33.18 19.08 -3.04
CA ASP A 476 -33.66 18.45 -4.30
C ASP A 476 -32.72 17.64 -5.22
N THR A 477 -31.62 17.09 -4.72
CA THR A 477 -30.97 15.90 -5.35
C THR A 477 -30.29 15.04 -4.29
N VAL A 478 -30.47 13.72 -4.32
CA VAL A 478 -29.56 12.80 -3.59
C VAL A 478 -28.20 12.94 -4.26
N VAL A 479 -27.33 13.78 -3.68
CA VAL A 479 -26.00 14.03 -4.22
C VAL A 479 -25.16 12.76 -4.05
N THR A 480 -25.08 11.96 -5.11
CA THR A 480 -24.23 10.77 -5.19
C THR A 480 -22.76 11.19 -5.21
N ILE A 481 -21.88 10.26 -4.82
CA ILE A 481 -20.43 10.52 -4.77
C ILE A 481 -19.89 10.71 -6.18
N ASP A 482 -20.45 10.02 -7.17
CA ASP A 482 -20.06 10.11 -8.58
C ASP A 482 -20.40 11.50 -9.16
N SER A 483 -21.55 12.07 -8.78
CA SER A 483 -21.90 13.44 -9.18
C SER A 483 -20.92 14.47 -8.61
N LEU A 484 -20.49 14.32 -7.34
CA LEU A 484 -19.46 15.18 -6.75
C LEU A 484 -18.09 14.98 -7.40
N TYR A 485 -17.75 13.73 -7.75
CA TYR A 485 -16.51 13.41 -8.44
C TYR A 485 -16.46 14.09 -9.81
N GLN A 486 -17.56 14.02 -10.55
CA GLN A 486 -17.74 14.68 -11.84
C GLN A 486 -17.64 16.21 -11.71
N GLU A 487 -18.35 16.83 -10.76
CA GLU A 487 -18.30 18.28 -10.53
C GLU A 487 -16.87 18.75 -10.20
N LEU A 488 -16.14 18.01 -9.35
CA LEU A 488 -14.75 18.35 -9.02
C LEU A 488 -13.79 18.19 -10.21
N ALA A 489 -14.04 17.23 -11.11
CA ALA A 489 -13.25 17.02 -12.32
C ALA A 489 -13.54 18.08 -13.39
N GLU A 490 -14.80 18.42 -13.62
CA GLU A 490 -15.23 19.48 -14.55
C GLU A 490 -14.70 20.85 -14.13
N GLU A 491 -14.73 21.14 -12.83
CA GLU A 491 -14.12 22.33 -12.25
C GLU A 491 -12.59 22.25 -12.21
N GLY A 492 -11.94 21.21 -12.74
CA GLY A 492 -10.49 21.05 -12.78
C GLY A 492 -9.81 21.07 -11.40
N LEU A 493 -10.57 20.76 -10.34
CA LEU A 493 -10.04 20.56 -8.99
C LEU A 493 -9.49 19.16 -8.84
N LEU A 494 -10.11 18.15 -9.45
CA LEU A 494 -9.54 16.82 -9.62
C LEU A 494 -8.76 16.76 -10.94
N ILE A 495 -7.48 16.39 -10.88
CA ILE A 495 -6.59 16.40 -12.06
C ILE A 495 -6.05 15.00 -12.36
N LYS A 496 -5.84 14.70 -13.65
CA LYS A 496 -5.15 13.48 -14.06
C LYS A 496 -3.71 13.48 -13.55
N VAL A 497 -3.33 12.37 -12.91
CA VAL A 497 -1.97 12.16 -12.41
C VAL A 497 -1.06 11.84 -13.59
N LYS A 498 0.11 12.50 -13.66
CA LYS A 498 1.15 12.12 -14.61
C LYS A 498 1.85 10.86 -14.09
N THR A 499 1.91 9.81 -14.92
CA THR A 499 2.57 8.54 -14.58
C THR A 499 4.08 8.75 -14.43
N VAL A 500 4.54 8.87 -13.18
CA VAL A 500 5.95 9.06 -12.83
C VAL A 500 6.24 8.25 -11.58
N ASN A 501 7.32 7.48 -11.55
CA ASN A 501 7.71 6.71 -10.38
C ASN A 501 8.66 7.51 -9.49
N LEU A 502 8.76 7.15 -8.21
CA LEU A 502 9.73 7.80 -7.31
C LEU A 502 11.17 7.53 -7.75
N SER A 503 11.41 6.36 -8.35
CA SER A 503 12.71 5.96 -8.91
C SER A 503 13.18 6.87 -10.05
N ASP A 504 12.25 7.52 -10.77
CA ASP A 504 12.57 8.47 -11.84
C ASP A 504 13.21 9.77 -11.30
N TYR A 505 13.08 10.04 -9.99
CA TYR A 505 13.75 11.18 -9.36
C TYR A 505 15.23 10.88 -9.13
N ILE A 506 16.05 11.10 -10.17
CA ILE A 506 17.47 10.69 -10.20
C ILE A 506 18.36 11.56 -9.30
N GLY A 507 19.20 10.90 -8.50
CA GLY A 507 20.40 11.47 -7.89
C GLY A 507 21.18 10.43 -7.07
N TYR A 508 22.39 10.80 -6.66
CA TYR A 508 23.30 9.95 -5.87
C TYR A 508 23.39 10.46 -4.43
N TYR A 509 23.78 9.56 -3.54
CA TYR A 509 24.06 9.89 -2.14
C TYR A 509 25.42 10.61 -2.07
N ASP A 510 25.48 11.72 -1.33
CA ASP A 510 26.67 12.52 -1.16
C ASP A 510 27.20 12.42 0.27
N CYS A 511 28.20 11.58 0.49
CA CYS A 511 28.86 11.40 1.79
C CYS A 511 29.54 12.69 2.28
N LEU A 512 30.03 13.54 1.37
CA LEU A 512 30.82 14.73 1.73
C LEU A 512 29.95 15.91 2.15
N ARG A 513 28.74 16.02 1.60
CA ARG A 513 27.80 17.13 1.89
C ARG A 513 26.99 16.93 3.18
N SER A 514 27.11 15.75 3.80
CA SER A 514 26.42 15.41 5.06
C SER A 514 27.03 16.08 6.29
N ILE A 515 28.20 16.71 6.16
CA ILE A 515 28.86 17.47 7.22
C ILE A 515 28.31 18.91 7.19
N PRO A 516 27.61 19.38 8.23
CA PRO A 516 27.08 20.74 8.24
C PRO A 516 28.23 21.75 8.20
N PRO A 517 28.15 22.81 7.37
CA PRO A 517 29.21 23.80 7.23
C PRO A 517 29.40 24.65 8.50
N GLU A 518 28.37 24.76 9.34
CA GLU A 518 28.40 25.48 10.61
C GLU A 518 27.70 24.68 11.73
N PRO A 519 28.20 24.73 12.98
CA PRO A 519 27.55 24.09 14.12
C PRO A 519 26.17 24.72 14.36
N GLY A 520 25.11 23.93 14.14
CA GLY A 520 23.71 24.34 14.28
C GLY A 520 22.94 24.49 12.97
N ALA A 521 23.60 24.44 11.81
CA ALA A 521 22.92 24.41 10.51
C ALA A 521 22.39 22.99 10.21
N GLN A 522 21.18 22.88 9.67
CA GLN A 522 20.67 21.58 9.22
C GLN A 522 21.42 21.13 7.96
N PRO A 523 21.88 19.86 7.88
CA PRO A 523 22.53 19.35 6.68
C PRO A 523 21.55 19.33 5.51
N MET A 524 22.00 19.75 4.34
CA MET A 524 21.19 19.73 3.12
C MET A 524 20.95 18.28 2.68
N PRO A 525 19.70 17.82 2.47
CA PRO A 525 19.42 16.45 2.09
C PRO A 525 19.93 16.12 0.69
N SER A 526 20.61 14.99 0.53
CA SER A 526 20.91 14.42 -0.79
C SER A 526 19.64 13.98 -1.52
N SER A 527 19.71 13.81 -2.85
CA SER A 527 18.54 13.40 -3.64
C SER A 527 17.93 12.06 -3.20
N PRO A 528 18.71 11.01 -2.83
CA PRO A 528 18.16 9.80 -2.23
C PRO A 528 17.49 10.01 -0.88
N GLN A 529 18.03 10.88 -0.01
CA GLN A 529 17.39 11.24 1.25
C GLN A 529 16.04 11.93 1.01
N VAL A 530 15.93 12.79 -0.02
CA VAL A 530 14.63 13.35 -0.43
C VAL A 530 13.65 12.24 -0.82
N ARG A 531 14.07 11.24 -1.63
CA ARG A 531 13.22 10.09 -1.96
C ARG A 531 12.79 9.33 -0.71
N GLN A 532 13.72 9.08 0.21
CA GLN A 532 13.45 8.40 1.48
C GLN A 532 12.42 9.15 2.32
N LEU A 533 12.54 10.47 2.48
CA LEU A 533 11.59 11.30 3.23
C LEU A 533 10.20 11.32 2.57
N VAL A 534 10.15 11.39 1.23
CA VAL A 534 8.90 11.28 0.47
C VAL A 534 8.27 9.90 0.63
N ALA A 535 9.06 8.83 0.64
CA ALA A 535 8.57 7.47 0.88
C ALA A 535 7.98 7.34 2.30
N LEU A 536 8.74 7.74 3.32
CA LEU A 536 8.35 7.63 4.74
C LEU A 536 7.08 8.42 5.08
N TYR A 537 7.00 9.67 4.65
CA TYR A 537 5.90 10.55 5.06
C TYR A 537 4.76 10.62 4.05
N GLY A 538 5.05 10.32 2.78
CA GLY A 538 4.13 10.52 1.67
C GLY A 538 3.51 9.23 1.15
N ILE A 539 4.30 8.16 1.03
CA ILE A 539 3.88 6.94 0.32
C ILE A 539 3.46 5.84 1.29
N LEU A 540 4.32 5.46 2.25
CA LEU A 540 4.03 4.34 3.16
C LEU A 540 2.73 4.52 3.96
N PRO A 541 2.45 5.71 4.56
CA PRO A 541 1.20 5.90 5.30
C PRO A 541 -0.03 5.98 4.38
N LEU A 542 0.13 6.26 3.09
CA LEU A 542 -0.99 6.26 2.14
C LEU A 542 -1.26 4.88 1.54
N GLY A 543 -0.25 4.01 1.46
CA GLY A 543 -0.36 2.68 0.89
C GLY A 543 -1.14 1.71 1.79
N SER A 544 -0.79 1.60 3.07
CA SER A 544 -1.44 0.68 4.01
C SER A 544 -2.36 1.39 5.02
N GLN A 545 -3.55 0.83 5.23
CA GLN A 545 -4.52 1.30 6.22
C GLN A 545 -4.03 1.09 7.65
N THR A 546 -3.48 -0.09 7.95
CA THR A 546 -2.94 -0.46 9.25
C THR A 546 -1.80 0.48 9.65
N VAL A 547 -0.90 0.77 8.70
CA VAL A 547 0.19 1.73 8.91
C VAL A 547 -0.37 3.13 9.17
N ARG A 548 -1.34 3.60 8.37
CA ARG A 548 -1.94 4.93 8.53
C ARG A 548 -2.55 5.16 9.92
N GLU A 549 -3.27 4.17 10.44
CA GLU A 549 -4.00 4.25 11.71
C GLU A 549 -3.07 4.25 12.92
N ASN A 550 -2.04 3.38 12.89
CA ASN A 550 -1.20 3.11 14.04
C ASN A 550 0.12 3.89 14.05
N ALA A 551 0.61 4.35 12.88
CA ALA A 551 1.88 5.07 12.77
C ALA A 551 1.76 6.54 13.21
N PRO A 552 2.91 7.20 13.46
CA PRO A 552 2.93 8.64 13.71
C PRO A 552 2.24 9.43 12.58
N LEU A 553 1.09 10.01 12.89
CA LEU A 553 0.20 10.59 11.89
C LEU A 553 0.79 11.87 11.26
N VAL A 554 1.16 11.77 9.98
CA VAL A 554 1.51 12.91 9.13
C VAL A 554 0.32 13.24 8.21
N LYS A 555 -0.32 14.38 8.47
CA LYS A 555 -1.46 14.90 7.69
C LYS A 555 -1.02 15.86 6.59
N SER A 556 0.10 16.54 6.78
CA SER A 556 0.58 17.57 5.87
C SER A 556 2.10 17.59 5.74
N MET A 557 2.57 17.69 4.50
CA MET A 557 3.98 17.86 4.16
C MET A 557 4.18 19.02 3.19
N LEU A 558 5.34 19.68 3.26
CA LEU A 558 5.75 20.77 2.39
C LEU A 558 7.04 20.40 1.68
N LEU A 559 7.05 20.52 0.36
CA LEU A 559 8.24 20.41 -0.48
C LEU A 559 8.74 21.83 -0.81
N ALA A 560 9.87 22.21 -0.23
CA ALA A 560 10.50 23.52 -0.42
C ALA A 560 11.83 23.37 -1.18
N GLY A 561 12.17 24.35 -2.02
CA GLY A 561 13.43 24.37 -2.76
C GLY A 561 13.35 25.28 -3.97
N PRO A 562 14.42 25.48 -4.74
CA PRO A 562 14.42 26.39 -5.89
C PRO A 562 13.48 25.89 -7.01
N THR A 563 13.25 26.74 -8.01
CA THR A 563 12.39 26.36 -9.16
C THR A 563 13.08 25.32 -10.04
N GLY A 564 12.33 24.31 -10.51
CA GLY A 564 12.86 23.26 -11.38
C GLY A 564 13.57 22.10 -10.68
N VAL A 565 13.49 21.94 -9.36
CA VAL A 565 14.04 20.75 -8.65
C VAL A 565 13.09 19.54 -8.61
N GLY A 566 12.04 19.51 -9.42
CA GLY A 566 11.13 18.34 -9.47
C GLY A 566 10.06 18.27 -8.35
N LYS A 567 9.81 19.33 -7.58
CA LYS A 567 8.75 19.37 -6.54
C LYS A 567 7.40 18.83 -7.03
N LYS A 568 6.91 19.32 -8.18
CA LYS A 568 5.63 18.86 -8.77
C LYS A 568 5.71 17.40 -9.23
N MET A 569 6.86 16.97 -9.73
CA MET A 569 7.09 15.59 -10.14
C MET A 569 6.98 14.63 -8.95
N LEU A 570 7.53 15.00 -7.78
CA LEU A 570 7.42 14.22 -6.55
C LEU A 570 5.97 14.08 -6.06
N VAL A 571 5.14 15.11 -6.22
CA VAL A 571 3.69 15.01 -5.91
C VAL A 571 3.00 13.97 -6.80
N HIS A 572 3.28 14.00 -8.10
CA HIS A 572 2.75 13.00 -9.03
C HIS A 572 3.32 11.60 -8.75
N ALA A 573 4.57 11.49 -8.32
CA ALA A 573 5.17 10.23 -7.91
C ALA A 573 4.47 9.63 -6.68
N ILE A 574 4.18 10.44 -5.65
CA ILE A 574 3.39 9.98 -4.49
C ILE A 574 2.04 9.41 -4.96
N CYS A 575 1.35 10.09 -5.87
CA CYS A 575 0.05 9.63 -6.37
C CYS A 575 0.16 8.36 -7.23
N THR A 576 1.20 8.25 -8.06
CA THR A 576 1.43 7.08 -8.93
C THR A 576 1.75 5.84 -8.11
N GLU A 577 2.61 5.96 -7.10
CA GLU A 577 3.06 4.85 -6.25
C GLU A 577 1.98 4.37 -5.25
N THR A 578 1.00 5.22 -4.95
CA THR A 578 -0.10 4.90 -4.02
C THR A 578 -1.45 4.67 -4.71
N GLY A 579 -1.59 5.02 -5.99
CA GLY A 579 -2.86 4.99 -6.70
C GLY A 579 -3.85 6.05 -6.21
N ALA A 580 -3.35 7.17 -5.68
CA ALA A 580 -4.17 8.19 -5.05
C ALA A 580 -4.78 9.19 -6.04
N ASN A 581 -6.00 9.63 -5.75
CA ASN A 581 -6.63 10.77 -6.44
C ASN A 581 -5.87 12.06 -6.13
N LEU A 582 -5.71 12.95 -7.13
CA LEU A 582 -4.97 14.20 -6.97
C LEU A 582 -5.88 15.42 -7.09
N PHE A 583 -6.09 16.11 -5.97
CA PHE A 583 -6.84 17.37 -5.91
C PHE A 583 -5.91 18.57 -5.98
N ASN A 584 -6.10 19.48 -6.94
CA ASN A 584 -5.29 20.68 -7.14
C ASN A 584 -5.96 21.94 -6.56
N LEU A 585 -5.47 22.37 -5.40
CA LEU A 585 -5.88 23.59 -4.70
C LEU A 585 -4.86 24.73 -4.84
N THR A 586 -4.13 24.77 -5.95
CA THR A 586 -3.22 25.89 -6.25
C THR A 586 -4.02 27.21 -6.35
N PRO A 587 -3.53 28.34 -5.79
CA PRO A 587 -4.25 29.61 -5.79
C PRO A 587 -4.75 30.06 -7.17
N SER A 588 -3.96 29.86 -8.22
CA SER A 588 -4.34 30.17 -9.61
C SER A 588 -5.49 29.31 -10.13
N ASN A 589 -5.65 28.08 -9.62
CA ASN A 589 -6.73 27.17 -10.02
C ASN A 589 -8.06 27.50 -9.34
N ILE A 590 -8.01 28.11 -8.15
CA ILE A 590 -9.20 28.42 -7.33
C ILE A 590 -9.81 29.77 -7.73
N VAL A 591 -9.11 30.60 -8.51
CA VAL A 591 -9.64 31.90 -8.96
C VAL A 591 -10.90 31.68 -9.81
N GLY A 592 -12.00 32.34 -9.44
CA GLY A 592 -13.29 32.25 -10.16
C GLY A 592 -14.19 31.09 -9.71
N LYS A 593 -13.63 30.03 -9.13
CA LYS A 593 -14.37 28.85 -8.68
C LYS A 593 -14.94 29.05 -7.28
N TYR A 594 -16.19 28.65 -7.06
CA TYR A 594 -16.90 28.70 -5.76
C TYR A 594 -16.77 30.04 -5.00
N PRO A 595 -17.45 31.11 -5.45
CA PRO A 595 -17.28 32.45 -4.88
C PRO A 595 -17.72 32.54 -3.41
N GLY A 596 -17.02 33.40 -2.66
CA GLY A 596 -17.33 33.69 -1.26
C GLY A 596 -16.79 32.67 -0.25
N LYS A 597 -16.97 32.97 1.05
CA LYS A 597 -16.49 32.10 2.15
C LYS A 597 -17.27 30.78 2.21
N LYS A 598 -18.58 30.82 1.98
CA LYS A 598 -19.45 29.63 1.97
C LYS A 598 -19.09 28.69 0.81
N GLY A 599 -18.87 29.21 -0.39
CA GLY A 599 -18.43 28.43 -1.55
C GLY A 599 -17.11 27.69 -1.30
N MET A 600 -16.10 28.36 -0.75
CA MET A 600 -14.82 27.71 -0.41
C MET A 600 -14.96 26.59 0.63
N VAL A 601 -15.82 26.78 1.64
CA VAL A 601 -16.10 25.74 2.64
C VAL A 601 -16.80 24.56 1.98
N MET A 602 -17.75 24.81 1.08
CA MET A 602 -18.44 23.78 0.30
C MET A 602 -17.46 22.98 -0.57
N MET A 603 -16.60 23.66 -1.32
CA MET A 603 -15.54 23.05 -2.13
C MET A 603 -14.64 22.12 -1.30
N LEU A 604 -14.14 22.61 -0.14
CA LEU A 604 -13.32 21.78 0.75
C LEU A 604 -14.10 20.62 1.37
N HIS A 605 -15.39 20.79 1.64
CA HIS A 605 -16.25 19.73 2.13
C HIS A 605 -16.49 18.64 1.07
N MET A 606 -16.69 19.03 -0.19
CA MET A 606 -16.82 18.09 -1.32
C MET A 606 -15.53 17.30 -1.52
N ILE A 607 -14.37 17.96 -1.54
CA ILE A 607 -13.06 17.29 -1.61
C ILE A 607 -12.87 16.34 -0.43
N LEU A 608 -13.29 16.73 0.77
CA LEU A 608 -13.19 15.87 1.94
C LEU A 608 -14.12 14.65 1.83
N LYS A 609 -15.35 14.83 1.33
CA LYS A 609 -16.31 13.74 1.15
C LYS A 609 -15.81 12.75 0.10
N VAL A 610 -15.48 13.24 -1.09
CA VAL A 610 -14.96 12.42 -2.20
C VAL A 610 -13.63 11.75 -1.82
N GLY A 611 -12.70 12.51 -1.23
CA GLY A 611 -11.39 11.99 -0.85
C GLY A 611 -11.42 10.96 0.28
N LYS A 612 -12.42 11.00 1.17
CA LYS A 612 -12.63 9.96 2.19
C LYS A 612 -13.30 8.71 1.64
N THR A 613 -14.16 8.82 0.64
CA THR A 613 -14.77 7.65 0.01
C THR A 613 -13.80 6.97 -0.96
N LEU A 614 -13.13 7.75 -1.79
CA LEU A 614 -12.22 7.27 -2.84
C LEU A 614 -10.76 7.34 -2.40
N GLN A 615 -10.45 6.75 -1.26
CA GLN A 615 -9.09 6.66 -0.72
C GLN A 615 -8.23 5.68 -1.55
N PRO A 616 -6.90 5.92 -1.63
CA PRO A 616 -6.15 7.03 -1.05
C PRO A 616 -6.32 8.34 -1.85
N SER A 617 -6.05 9.49 -1.22
CA SER A 617 -6.22 10.81 -1.86
C SER A 617 -5.15 11.82 -1.43
N VAL A 618 -4.62 12.59 -2.38
CA VAL A 618 -3.62 13.64 -2.17
C VAL A 618 -4.22 14.99 -2.55
N VAL A 619 -4.13 15.95 -1.63
CA VAL A 619 -4.51 17.34 -1.87
C VAL A 619 -3.24 18.15 -2.07
N TRP A 620 -3.02 18.64 -3.27
CA TRP A 620 -1.86 19.44 -3.64
C TRP A 620 -2.17 20.93 -3.63
N ILE A 621 -1.31 21.71 -2.97
CA ILE A 621 -1.33 23.17 -3.01
C ILE A 621 -0.01 23.67 -3.62
N GLY A 622 -0.07 24.20 -4.84
CA GLY A 622 1.04 24.89 -5.48
C GLY A 622 1.27 26.31 -4.95
N ASN A 623 2.52 26.77 -4.95
CA ASN A 623 2.93 28.13 -4.56
C ASN A 623 2.31 28.56 -3.21
N THR A 624 2.48 27.71 -2.20
CA THR A 624 1.84 27.86 -0.88
C THR A 624 2.19 29.19 -0.20
N GLU A 625 3.32 29.80 -0.54
CA GLU A 625 3.71 31.13 -0.09
C GLU A 625 2.64 32.20 -0.36
N ARG A 626 1.88 32.09 -1.47
CA ARG A 626 0.82 33.04 -1.81
C ARG A 626 -0.38 32.97 -0.87
N ILE A 627 -0.66 31.79 -0.32
CA ILE A 627 -1.74 31.58 0.66
C ILE A 627 -1.40 32.24 2.00
N PHE A 628 -0.12 32.24 2.34
CA PHE A 628 0.39 32.74 3.61
C PHE A 628 1.17 34.06 3.46
N SER A 629 1.01 34.80 2.35
CA SER A 629 1.75 36.04 2.05
C SER A 629 1.79 37.05 3.21
N LYS A 630 2.97 37.62 3.48
CA LYS A 630 3.20 38.69 4.47
C LYS A 630 2.60 40.06 4.06
N GLY A 631 2.32 40.29 2.78
CA GLY A 631 1.93 41.61 2.23
C GLY A 631 0.46 42.02 2.44
N GLY A 632 0.13 43.28 2.14
CA GLY A 632 -1.25 43.81 2.14
C GLY A 632 -2.08 43.32 0.94
N GLN A 633 -3.40 43.48 0.97
CA GLN A 633 -4.31 43.04 -0.11
C GLN A 633 -4.10 43.87 -1.40
N LYS A 634 -3.55 43.27 -2.45
CA LYS A 634 -3.67 43.84 -3.81
C LYS A 634 -4.13 42.75 -4.78
N GLY A 635 -5.45 42.65 -4.97
CA GLY A 635 -6.08 41.77 -5.96
C GLY A 635 -7.03 40.72 -5.36
N GLU A 636 -8.01 40.28 -6.15
CA GLU A 636 -8.98 39.24 -5.74
C GLU A 636 -8.32 37.88 -5.47
N GLU A 637 -7.30 37.51 -6.28
CA GLU A 637 -6.56 36.25 -6.14
C GLU A 637 -5.92 36.13 -4.75
N GLU A 638 -5.19 37.16 -4.31
CA GLU A 638 -4.49 37.16 -3.03
C GLU A 638 -5.46 37.15 -1.83
N MET A 639 -6.61 37.83 -1.95
CA MET A 639 -7.65 37.80 -0.93
C MET A 639 -8.29 36.41 -0.81
N ARG A 640 -8.47 35.69 -1.93
CA ARG A 640 -9.00 34.31 -1.93
C ARG A 640 -7.96 33.34 -1.37
N ALA A 641 -6.70 33.45 -1.78
CA ALA A 641 -5.60 32.62 -1.26
C ALA A 641 -5.47 32.76 0.27
N LYS A 642 -5.49 33.99 0.80
CA LYS A 642 -5.47 34.22 2.26
C LYS A 642 -6.70 33.67 2.99
N ARG A 643 -7.86 33.61 2.35
CA ARG A 643 -9.07 32.97 2.91
C ARG A 643 -8.89 31.46 3.01
N LEU A 644 -8.33 30.81 1.99
CA LEU A 644 -8.01 29.38 2.01
C LEU A 644 -7.07 29.04 3.17
N GLY A 645 -6.01 29.83 3.38
CA GLY A 645 -5.05 29.64 4.47
C GLY A 645 -5.69 29.68 5.87
N LYS A 646 -6.79 30.43 6.05
CA LYS A 646 -7.54 30.49 7.32
C LYS A 646 -8.44 29.26 7.54
N ILE A 647 -8.90 28.61 6.47
CA ILE A 647 -9.80 27.45 6.53
C ILE A 647 -9.01 26.14 6.55
N LEU A 648 -7.80 26.12 5.98
CA LEU A 648 -6.93 24.94 5.89
C LEU A 648 -6.69 24.22 7.23
N PRO A 649 -6.47 24.90 8.38
CA PRO A 649 -6.35 24.22 9.67
C PRO A 649 -7.63 23.48 10.09
N GLN A 650 -8.81 23.99 9.71
CA GLN A 650 -10.09 23.31 9.98
C GLN A 650 -10.22 22.06 9.11
N PHE A 651 -9.81 22.15 7.84
CA PHE A 651 -9.75 21.01 6.93
C PHE A 651 -8.83 19.90 7.46
N LEU A 652 -7.62 20.23 7.91
CA LEU A 652 -6.67 19.26 8.48
C LEU A 652 -7.16 18.61 9.79
N ARG A 653 -7.99 19.31 10.58
CA ARG A 653 -8.62 18.73 11.78
C ARG A 653 -9.71 17.72 11.43
N ALA A 654 -10.38 17.90 10.29
CA ALA A 654 -11.44 17.00 9.83
C ALA A 654 -10.90 15.67 9.28
N VAL A 655 -9.63 15.62 8.87
CA VAL A 655 -8.92 14.39 8.48
C VAL A 655 -8.54 13.60 9.74
N LYS A 656 -9.08 12.39 9.91
CA LYS A 656 -8.83 11.48 11.03
C LYS A 656 -7.66 10.53 10.72
N ALA A 657 -7.19 9.79 11.73
CA ALA A 657 -6.14 8.78 11.55
C ALA A 657 -6.56 7.69 10.55
N LYS A 658 -7.83 7.27 10.56
CA LYS A 658 -8.40 6.31 9.60
C LYS A 658 -8.44 6.82 8.14
N ASP A 659 -8.33 8.12 7.90
CA ASP A 659 -8.43 8.69 6.56
C ASP A 659 -7.03 8.75 5.89
N ARG A 660 -6.82 7.96 4.82
CA ARG A 660 -5.64 7.97 3.93
C ARG A 660 -5.67 9.18 2.99
N MET A 661 -5.63 10.36 3.60
CA MET A 661 -5.56 11.65 2.90
C MET A 661 -4.31 12.43 3.31
N LEU A 662 -3.57 12.97 2.34
CA LEU A 662 -2.36 13.75 2.57
C LEU A 662 -2.46 15.13 1.93
N LEU A 663 -2.17 16.19 2.68
CA LEU A 663 -1.97 17.53 2.14
C LEU A 663 -0.50 17.71 1.76
N VAL A 664 -0.21 17.98 0.48
CA VAL A 664 1.14 18.26 -0.02
C VAL A 664 1.22 19.70 -0.52
N GLY A 665 2.04 20.50 0.13
CA GLY A 665 2.38 21.85 -0.29
C GLY A 665 3.64 21.86 -1.15
N THR A 666 3.72 22.73 -2.14
CA THR A 666 4.98 23.02 -2.86
C THR A 666 5.26 24.52 -2.86
N THR A 667 6.49 24.92 -2.52
CA THR A 667 6.92 26.33 -2.52
C THR A 667 8.27 26.51 -3.17
N SER A 668 8.46 27.62 -3.88
CA SER A 668 9.78 28.10 -4.32
C SER A 668 10.34 29.23 -3.47
N ARG A 669 9.51 29.85 -2.62
CA ARG A 669 9.89 31.03 -1.87
C ARG A 669 9.27 30.99 -0.48
N PRO A 670 9.69 30.07 0.39
CA PRO A 670 9.13 29.92 1.72
C PRO A 670 9.27 31.21 2.57
N PHE A 671 10.29 32.02 2.31
CA PHE A 671 10.57 33.28 3.00
C PHE A 671 9.53 34.40 2.77
N GLU A 672 8.78 34.36 1.66
CA GLU A 672 7.67 35.30 1.39
C GLU A 672 6.42 35.00 2.24
N ALA A 673 6.33 33.78 2.77
CA ALA A 673 5.23 33.32 3.60
C ALA A 673 5.36 33.79 5.07
N ASN A 674 4.24 34.08 5.70
CA ASN A 674 4.15 34.34 7.13
C ASN A 674 4.42 33.04 7.90
N THR A 675 5.63 32.96 8.47
CA THR A 675 6.20 31.88 9.28
C THR A 675 5.15 31.24 10.21
N GLY A 676 4.49 32.00 11.07
CA GLY A 676 3.60 31.45 12.12
C GLY A 676 2.51 30.50 11.61
N PRO A 677 1.54 30.96 10.79
CA PRO A 677 0.50 30.11 10.23
C PRO A 677 1.03 29.11 9.19
N PHE A 678 2.11 29.44 8.48
CA PHE A 678 2.72 28.57 7.47
C PHE A 678 3.28 27.28 8.08
N PHE A 679 4.13 27.39 9.11
CA PHE A 679 4.69 26.24 9.83
C PHE A 679 3.65 25.48 10.66
N LYS A 680 2.55 26.13 11.07
CA LYS A 680 1.42 25.43 11.72
C LYS A 680 0.59 24.58 10.75
N ALA A 681 0.58 24.90 9.47
CA ALA A 681 -0.20 24.17 8.47
C ALA A 681 0.51 22.90 7.98
N TYR A 682 1.84 22.91 7.92
CA TYR A 682 2.67 21.80 7.43
C TYR A 682 3.45 21.16 8.56
N GLN A 683 3.14 19.89 8.86
CA GLN A 683 3.78 19.15 9.96
C GLN A 683 5.20 18.71 9.61
N LYS A 684 5.44 18.37 8.34
CA LYS A 684 6.74 17.95 7.81
C LYS A 684 7.18 18.88 6.69
N ILE A 685 8.44 19.29 6.72
CA ILE A 685 9.01 20.18 5.71
C ILE A 685 10.26 19.52 5.17
N ILE A 686 10.25 19.28 3.86
CA ILE A 686 11.34 18.63 3.14
C ILE A 686 11.96 19.69 2.24
N LEU A 687 13.21 20.05 2.55
CA LEU A 687 14.02 20.89 1.70
C LEU A 687 14.57 20.04 0.55
N ILE A 688 14.56 20.57 -0.67
CA ILE A 688 15.05 19.88 -1.86
C ILE A 688 16.14 20.75 -2.48
N PRO A 689 17.42 20.31 -2.45
CA PRO A 689 18.49 21.10 -3.02
C PRO A 689 18.57 20.97 -4.54
N LYS A 690 19.43 21.80 -5.13
CA LYS A 690 19.97 21.55 -6.48
C LYS A 690 20.73 20.22 -6.53
N PRO A 691 20.79 19.55 -7.69
CA PRO A 691 21.50 18.27 -7.83
C PRO A 691 23.00 18.45 -7.55
N ASP A 692 23.59 17.51 -6.84
CA ASP A 692 25.03 17.49 -6.53
C ASP A 692 25.90 17.16 -7.75
N TYR A 693 27.21 17.37 -7.62
CA TYR A 693 28.16 17.01 -8.66
C TYR A 693 28.09 15.50 -8.98
N LEU A 694 27.97 14.65 -7.96
CA LEU A 694 27.78 13.20 -8.15
C LEU A 694 26.46 12.90 -8.87
N SER A 695 25.36 13.56 -8.52
CA SER A 695 24.07 13.47 -9.23
C SER A 695 24.17 13.88 -10.70
N ARG A 696 24.97 14.90 -11.03
CA ARG A 696 25.17 15.37 -12.42
C ARG A 696 26.14 14.50 -13.23
N PHE A 697 27.23 14.03 -12.62
CA PHE A 697 28.33 13.33 -13.30
C PHE A 697 28.34 11.81 -13.13
N GLY A 698 28.16 11.32 -11.90
CA GLY A 698 28.22 9.93 -11.41
C GLY A 698 29.03 8.93 -12.26
N LYS A 699 30.26 8.59 -11.85
CA LYS A 699 31.02 7.54 -12.55
C LYS A 699 30.44 6.16 -12.19
N TYR A 700 30.02 5.40 -13.21
CA TYR A 700 29.54 4.02 -13.06
C TYR A 700 30.52 3.16 -12.27
N PHE A 701 30.07 2.56 -11.17
CA PHE A 701 30.66 1.31 -10.69
C PHE A 701 30.00 0.17 -11.47
N LYS A 702 30.78 -0.69 -12.13
CA LYS A 702 30.24 -1.84 -12.85
C LYS A 702 29.65 -2.82 -11.84
N SER A 703 28.33 -2.82 -11.68
CA SER A 703 27.62 -3.91 -11.01
C SER A 703 27.24 -4.98 -12.04
N SER A 704 27.33 -6.25 -11.64
CA SER A 704 27.10 -7.44 -12.49
C SER A 704 25.62 -7.67 -12.82
N SER A 705 24.70 -6.91 -12.21
CA SER A 705 23.25 -7.02 -12.44
C SER A 705 22.76 -5.99 -13.45
N TRP A 706 22.39 -6.46 -14.64
CA TRP A 706 21.91 -5.63 -15.76
C TRP A 706 20.65 -4.82 -15.41
N LEU A 707 19.78 -5.34 -14.53
CA LEU A 707 18.55 -4.65 -14.09
C LEU A 707 18.86 -3.43 -13.21
N PHE A 708 19.86 -3.53 -12.33
CA PHE A 708 20.35 -2.39 -11.55
C PHE A 708 21.15 -1.39 -12.41
N GLN A 709 21.71 -1.88 -13.52
CA GLN A 709 22.61 -1.11 -14.37
C GLN A 709 21.91 -0.02 -15.19
N LEU A 710 20.62 -0.15 -15.52
CA LEU A 710 19.87 0.84 -16.32
C LEU A 710 19.19 1.94 -15.49
N PHE A 711 18.87 1.68 -14.23
CA PHE A 711 18.03 2.57 -13.42
C PHE A 711 18.77 3.70 -12.70
N LYS A 712 20.09 3.59 -12.50
CA LYS A 712 20.89 4.61 -11.78
C LYS A 712 21.98 5.19 -12.67
N ILE A 713 21.54 5.92 -13.70
CA ILE A 713 22.38 6.64 -14.67
C ILE A 713 22.52 8.11 -14.23
N PRO A 714 23.71 8.76 -14.37
CA PRO A 714 23.88 10.20 -14.10
C PRO A 714 22.91 11.06 -14.88
N LEU A 715 22.48 12.19 -14.32
CA LEU A 715 21.47 13.06 -14.93
C LEU A 715 21.70 13.34 -16.41
N TRP A 716 22.89 13.85 -16.78
CA TRP A 716 23.21 14.16 -18.18
C TRP A 716 23.15 12.92 -19.07
N LYS A 717 23.76 11.81 -18.62
CA LYS A 717 23.76 10.56 -19.38
C LYS A 717 22.35 10.00 -19.53
N HIS A 718 21.52 10.05 -18.49
CA HIS A 718 20.16 9.53 -18.49
C HIS A 718 19.30 10.29 -19.49
N TYR A 719 19.26 11.62 -19.39
CA TYR A 719 18.42 12.43 -20.27
C TYR A 719 18.92 12.45 -21.72
N ILE A 720 20.24 12.34 -21.95
CA ILE A 720 20.77 12.20 -23.32
C ILE A 720 20.33 10.87 -23.95
N LEU A 721 20.50 9.76 -23.23
CA LEU A 721 20.12 8.44 -23.74
C LEU A 721 18.60 8.30 -23.91
N ARG A 722 17.81 8.77 -22.93
CA ARG A 722 16.35 8.75 -22.99
C ARG A 722 15.81 9.62 -24.12
N GLY A 723 16.50 10.71 -24.45
CA GLY A 723 16.18 11.56 -25.60
C GLY A 723 16.65 10.99 -26.95
N GLY A 724 17.10 9.73 -27.03
CA GLY A 724 17.56 9.10 -28.28
C GLY A 724 18.97 9.52 -28.72
N GLY A 725 19.71 10.24 -27.87
CA GLY A 725 21.07 10.67 -28.15
C GLY A 725 22.10 9.56 -27.90
N THR A 726 23.10 9.48 -28.79
CA THR A 726 24.24 8.55 -28.62
C THR A 726 25.42 9.26 -27.94
N LEU A 727 25.98 8.64 -26.90
CA LEU A 727 27.16 9.16 -26.23
C LEU A 727 28.44 8.78 -26.98
N THR A 728 29.03 9.77 -27.64
CA THR A 728 30.36 9.65 -28.27
C THR A 728 31.43 10.27 -27.38
N LYS A 729 32.71 10.01 -27.68
CA LYS A 729 33.86 10.65 -26.97
C LYS A 729 33.85 12.19 -27.06
N LEU A 730 33.06 12.78 -27.95
CA LEU A 730 32.90 14.23 -28.13
C LEU A 730 31.96 14.87 -27.08
N VAL A 731 31.17 14.05 -26.39
CA VAL A 731 30.31 14.47 -25.28
C VAL A 731 31.03 14.19 -23.97
N ASN A 732 31.64 15.22 -23.39
CA ASN A 732 32.34 15.11 -22.13
C ASN A 732 31.38 15.42 -20.97
N LEU A 733 30.88 14.36 -20.35
CA LEU A 733 29.97 14.43 -19.20
C LEU A 733 30.59 15.16 -17.99
N HIS A 734 31.91 15.08 -17.81
CA HIS A 734 32.61 15.77 -16.72
C HIS A 734 32.51 17.29 -16.90
N CYS A 735 32.82 17.78 -18.11
CA CYS A 735 32.68 19.20 -18.43
C CYS A 735 31.22 19.67 -18.29
N LEU A 736 30.25 18.89 -18.76
CA LEU A 736 28.83 19.22 -18.57
C LEU A 736 28.47 19.32 -17.10
N ALA A 737 28.92 18.40 -16.26
CA ALA A 737 28.62 18.39 -14.82
C ALA A 737 29.27 19.56 -14.06
N GLN A 738 30.47 20.00 -14.48
CA GLN A 738 31.14 21.18 -13.94
C GLN A 738 30.45 22.48 -14.37
N VAL A 739 30.13 22.62 -15.66
CA VAL A 739 29.47 23.83 -16.20
C VAL A 739 28.04 23.96 -15.68
N SER A 740 27.35 22.84 -15.46
CA SER A 740 26.01 22.82 -14.86
C SER A 740 26.00 22.99 -13.34
N ALA A 741 27.13 23.33 -12.71
CA ALA A 741 27.16 23.70 -11.29
C ALA A 741 26.27 24.93 -11.04
N GLY A 742 25.34 24.82 -10.09
CA GLY A 742 24.39 25.89 -9.77
C GLY A 742 23.06 25.80 -10.53
N PHE A 743 22.93 24.92 -11.52
CA PHE A 743 21.67 24.71 -12.23
C PHE A 743 20.80 23.64 -11.56
N THR A 744 19.47 23.81 -11.63
CA THR A 744 18.52 22.81 -11.13
C THR A 744 18.33 21.67 -12.14
N GLN A 745 17.81 20.54 -11.67
CA GLN A 745 17.57 19.36 -12.49
C GLN A 745 16.68 19.67 -13.71
N GLY A 746 15.63 20.45 -13.52
CA GLY A 746 14.71 20.88 -14.58
C GLY A 746 15.40 21.67 -15.68
N ARG A 747 16.34 22.57 -15.34
CA ARG A 747 17.11 23.32 -16.35
C ARG A 747 18.04 22.42 -17.15
N ILE A 748 18.62 21.40 -16.52
CA ILE A 748 19.43 20.39 -17.20
C ILE A 748 18.56 19.57 -18.18
N VAL A 749 17.34 19.19 -17.77
CA VAL A 749 16.38 18.48 -18.62
C VAL A 749 15.94 19.34 -19.80
N GLU A 750 15.56 20.59 -19.55
CA GLU A 750 15.17 21.56 -20.59
C GLU A 750 16.31 21.75 -21.61
N ALA A 751 17.55 21.90 -21.15
CA ALA A 751 18.70 22.02 -22.03
C ALA A 751 18.95 20.74 -22.86
N ALA A 752 18.79 19.55 -22.26
CA ALA A 752 18.90 18.29 -22.98
C ALA A 752 17.81 18.13 -24.04
N GLN A 753 16.55 18.43 -23.70
CA GLN A 753 15.41 18.36 -24.62
C GLN A 753 15.52 19.38 -25.76
N THR A 754 16.00 20.58 -25.47
CA THR A 754 16.20 21.64 -26.48
C THR A 754 17.26 21.23 -27.52
N VAL A 755 18.34 20.57 -27.07
CA VAL A 755 19.36 20.04 -27.99
C VAL A 755 18.84 18.83 -28.75
N LEU A 756 18.16 17.90 -28.08
CA LEU A 756 17.66 16.63 -28.62
C LEU A 756 16.28 16.78 -29.29
N SER A 757 16.12 17.80 -30.12
CA SER A 757 14.95 17.92 -30.99
C SER A 757 14.92 16.83 -32.06
N GLU A 758 13.73 16.49 -32.56
CA GLU A 758 13.55 15.46 -33.61
C GLU A 758 14.46 15.70 -34.83
N LEU A 759 14.54 16.96 -35.27
CA LEU A 759 15.42 17.38 -36.37
C LEU A 759 16.90 17.15 -36.04
N ARG A 760 17.32 17.39 -34.79
CA ARG A 760 18.72 17.16 -34.38
C ARG A 760 19.06 15.68 -34.34
N LEU A 761 18.13 14.84 -33.91
CA LEU A 761 18.29 13.38 -33.86
C LEU A 761 18.48 12.79 -35.27
N LEU A 762 17.72 13.26 -36.27
CA LEU A 762 17.90 12.86 -37.67
C LEU A 762 19.28 13.22 -38.24
N GLN A 763 19.89 14.31 -37.76
CA GLN A 763 21.21 14.74 -38.17
C GLN A 763 22.35 14.03 -37.44
N MET A 764 22.06 13.31 -36.36
CA MET A 764 23.06 12.69 -35.48
C MET A 764 24.01 11.71 -36.20
N PRO A 765 23.56 10.86 -37.17
CA PRO A 765 24.46 9.95 -37.88
C PRO A 765 25.53 10.69 -38.71
N ARG A 766 25.22 11.88 -39.21
CA ARG A 766 26.13 12.71 -40.00
C ARG A 766 26.95 13.66 -39.14
N LYS A 767 26.34 14.22 -38.10
CA LYS A 767 26.93 15.19 -37.18
C LYS A 767 26.73 14.72 -35.73
N PRO A 768 27.74 14.06 -35.14
CA PRO A 768 27.63 13.56 -33.77
C PRO A 768 27.42 14.68 -32.77
N LEU A 769 26.81 14.37 -31.63
CA LEU A 769 26.55 15.30 -30.55
C LEU A 769 27.87 15.82 -29.96
N ARG A 770 27.92 17.12 -29.64
CA ARG A 770 29.08 17.77 -29.04
C ARG A 770 28.70 18.44 -27.72
N THR A 771 29.64 18.46 -26.78
CA THR A 771 29.49 19.12 -25.46
C THR A 771 29.02 20.58 -25.57
N VAL A 772 29.54 21.33 -26.56
CA VAL A 772 29.23 22.76 -26.75
C VAL A 772 27.75 23.02 -27.02
N GLU A 773 27.05 22.10 -27.66
CA GLU A 773 25.61 22.25 -27.95
C GLU A 773 24.78 22.31 -26.66
N PHE A 774 25.14 21.48 -25.67
CA PHE A 774 24.48 21.50 -24.36
C PHE A 774 24.89 22.72 -23.54
N VAL A 775 26.17 23.12 -23.57
CA VAL A 775 26.65 24.31 -22.85
C VAL A 775 25.98 25.59 -23.36
N THR A 776 25.86 25.72 -24.68
CA THR A 776 25.19 26.89 -25.29
C THR A 776 23.70 26.94 -24.97
N SER A 777 23.03 25.78 -24.84
CA SER A 777 21.65 25.74 -24.37
C SER A 777 21.54 26.12 -22.89
N LEU A 778 22.43 25.61 -22.03
CA LEU A 778 22.46 25.93 -20.59
C LEU A 778 22.69 27.41 -20.33
N ALA A 779 23.57 28.06 -21.10
CA ALA A 779 23.91 29.48 -20.95
C ALA A 779 22.71 30.43 -21.19
N ARG A 780 21.59 29.93 -21.72
CA ARG A 780 20.35 30.70 -21.89
C ARG A 780 19.51 30.77 -20.61
N HIS A 781 19.83 29.96 -19.61
CA HIS A 781 19.10 29.87 -18.36
C HIS A 781 19.90 30.51 -17.22
N ASP A 782 19.20 31.06 -16.24
CA ASP A 782 19.82 31.59 -15.04
C ASP A 782 20.12 30.45 -14.03
N PRO A 783 21.32 30.44 -13.41
CA PRO A 783 21.62 29.54 -12.30
C PRO A 783 20.91 29.99 -11.02
N VAL A 784 20.82 29.07 -10.05
CA VAL A 784 20.39 29.44 -8.68
C VAL A 784 21.52 30.25 -8.03
N TYR A 785 21.22 31.49 -7.65
CA TYR A 785 22.19 32.38 -7.02
C TYR A 785 22.44 31.98 -5.56
N LYS A 786 23.64 32.27 -5.05
CA LYS A 786 24.03 31.94 -3.67
C LYS A 786 23.12 32.60 -2.64
N GLU A 787 22.67 33.83 -2.91
CA GLU A 787 21.72 34.56 -2.06
C GLU A 787 20.39 33.81 -1.91
N GLU A 788 19.89 33.20 -2.99
CA GLU A 788 18.67 32.39 -2.93
C GLU A 788 18.91 31.14 -2.07
N GLU A 789 20.07 30.50 -2.16
CA GLU A 789 20.42 29.34 -1.33
C GLU A 789 20.53 29.68 0.16
N GLU A 790 21.16 30.81 0.49
CA GLU A 790 21.27 31.32 1.86
C GLU A 790 19.90 31.64 2.46
N THR A 791 18.89 32.00 1.65
CA THR A 791 17.52 32.23 2.16
C THR A 791 16.73 30.96 2.46
N PHE A 792 17.18 29.80 1.96
CA PHE A 792 16.57 28.50 2.27
C PHE A 792 17.17 27.84 3.52
N GLN A 793 18.42 28.17 3.85
CA GLN A 793 19.08 27.80 5.10
C GLN A 793 18.52 28.62 6.25
#